data_AF-A0A921KKB5-F1
#
_entry.id   AF-A0A921KKB5-F1
#
_cell.length_a   1.000
_cell.length_b   1.000
_cell.length_c   1.000
_cell.angle_alpha   90.00
_cell.angle_beta   90.00
_cell.angle_gamma   90.00
#
_symmetry.space_group_name_H-M   'P 1'
#
loop_
_entity.id
_entity.type
_entity.pdbx_description
1 polymer ?
#
loop_
_entity_poly.entity_id
_entity_poly.type
_entity_poly.pdbx_seq_one_letter_code
_entity_poly.pdbx_strand_id
1 'polypeptide(L)'
;MKTDIVYNIIKNHADKESNLFLLDAPTGFGKTYNAIKYIQKNYKNKKFFFIANQLKLLPNTEEMVKDLNNNDADELKNQLLYLSSYYDSFKNYFDISYEKMDTEFKAMNNKLLKTLKSLVKNLKEEKNAEIKQLFYDKFTSTEYEFRKQVKAYLKLKKYKKKEIQELEWLTNLYPAILLEKKQIVLLTTKKFFLPIDMIYENSILLYTKQFNNSILFIDEFDTTKQVLLDIIIENTNKNYKIDCFRLFRILQNTFEKNILEEYSKAWNNEDITKTIKYLKELFSNINKKYQYILNYPFKLKDQSLITKHFIFNDDVTLTIGKDTDKKAFYIYHDQNDRYNYIVKKEKKDIEDNYIELEKICQSVINCINEFCEKMIFIIDGYREFYNKTKPELESNFASQDGCSTVIDFLNIGEENKKFIINQILQNYTNIIKSKKYIFENIDNSSKKTNKYNFYENGFSYLEVKDDIQHNLESKCYLYSYNTTPEKIIASTAMNYHVIGISATSSFKSALVNYDLDYLKQTLDIDNLFPDKQEQILIQNHYDKSNEEIYNDVKININFVGGKEESSYFEEVWKDLFDNKYIVTLNDHKKVINDNRKYLYKTMANLYKVFKDFILDNKKSSFIYFLTFNLNNQKNLVDLSKLTLRYLINDRDDIKYAILDSSEFDKNYENLKKEYLEKGKRVFIITNYNTIGAGINLQYKITSDNLKHNLHLKIDNERDYDGIFLSKPTNIIPSIEKSYFDYDKLAYAIYALEYLKAGKQIHYKNFKNSVNNLFIKTLLNRDVGYDLLIYHKYEMVCIGAAKILLQALGRICRTDNKNKMINIYVDNDNLNYLYPILDTLKSGSNNYEFNKILENIKIEDINSETLTYAKFKKINEQANKYIWSILSYYKKWNSDKINEWRNLREFVLKYPTCNSSVDSDLLQYYFNFDEEVKEYSYNKIYKYLNDVSPDITKFKSQMSFADCGLEKALNHIPGLKEYFIDKEYATTFEKNKYLLSVDLYQRIYKGAIGEVIGKYLLSCYDIELCPIDNPDHFERFDYYCNDVYFDFKNWHEDFLKEEKEQVTKTISKAEEIGARKVFVINVFSKNYKREQTFKNKLITVPWLYDIKNNKINEEIIFKIKMILNS
;
A
#
# COMPACT_ATOMS: atom_id res chain seq x y z
N MET A 1 22.89 26.14 16.76
CA MET A 1 21.48 26.59 16.68
C MET A 1 20.57 25.64 15.89
N LYS A 2 20.99 25.00 14.77
CA LYS A 2 20.16 23.99 14.04
C LYS A 2 19.74 22.75 14.89
N THR A 3 20.41 22.49 16.02
CA THR A 3 20.43 21.20 16.75
C THR A 3 19.49 21.08 17.96
N ASP A 4 18.71 22.12 18.29
CA ASP A 4 17.86 22.09 19.49
C ASP A 4 16.37 21.83 19.18
N ILE A 5 15.81 22.28 18.05
CA ILE A 5 14.37 22.09 17.74
C ILE A 5 14.03 20.62 17.49
N VAL A 6 14.71 19.98 16.53
CA VAL A 6 14.43 18.57 16.18
C VAL A 6 14.70 17.64 17.36
N TYR A 7 15.78 17.90 18.11
CA TYR A 7 16.09 17.17 19.34
C TYR A 7 14.97 17.31 20.38
N ASN A 8 14.46 18.52 20.60
CA ASN A 8 13.38 18.77 21.55
C ASN A 8 12.09 18.06 21.15
N ILE A 9 11.74 18.03 19.86
CA ILE A 9 10.58 17.29 19.36
C ILE A 9 10.77 15.79 19.60
N ILE A 10 11.92 15.21 19.23
CA ILE A 10 12.22 13.80 19.50
C ILE A 10 12.10 13.50 20.99
N LYS A 11 12.66 14.36 21.85
CA LYS A 11 12.57 14.21 23.31
C LYS A 11 11.13 14.24 23.80
N ASN A 12 10.35 15.24 23.37
CA ASN A 12 8.95 15.40 23.78
C ASN A 12 8.10 14.17 23.48
N HIS A 13 8.29 13.55 22.30
CA HIS A 13 7.51 12.37 21.90
C HIS A 13 8.08 11.07 22.46
N ALA A 14 9.41 10.99 22.64
CA ALA A 14 10.08 9.83 23.26
C ALA A 14 9.80 9.66 24.76
N ASP A 15 9.31 10.71 25.42
CA ASP A 15 8.95 10.71 26.84
C ASP A 15 7.42 10.60 27.06
N LYS A 16 6.59 10.76 26.02
CA LYS A 16 5.11 10.67 26.10
C LYS A 16 4.54 9.24 25.97
N GLU A 17 5.39 8.23 25.79
CA GLU A 17 5.02 6.82 25.61
C GLU A 17 3.94 6.54 24.53
N SER A 18 3.90 7.32 23.42
CA SER A 18 3.03 7.00 22.28
C SER A 18 3.53 5.76 21.52
N ASN A 19 2.68 4.83 21.08
CA ASN A 19 3.17 3.59 20.45
C ASN A 19 3.96 3.84 19.13
N LEU A 20 3.61 4.88 18.38
CA LEU A 20 4.26 5.25 17.11
C LEU A 20 4.26 6.77 16.91
N PHE A 21 5.42 7.33 16.56
CA PHE A 21 5.60 8.72 16.18
C PHE A 21 6.43 8.84 14.90
N LEU A 22 6.03 9.72 13.99
CA LEU A 22 6.65 9.97 12.70
C LEU A 22 7.11 11.42 12.62
N LEU A 23 8.42 11.62 12.48
CA LEU A 23 9.01 12.93 12.28
C LEU A 23 9.19 13.21 10.78
N ASP A 24 8.27 13.99 10.22
CA ASP A 24 8.32 14.47 8.84
C ASP A 24 9.04 15.82 8.76
N ALA A 25 10.35 15.78 8.54
CA ALA A 25 11.16 16.99 8.38
C ALA A 25 11.97 16.96 7.07
N PRO A 26 12.23 18.11 6.43
CA PRO A 26 12.97 18.16 5.17
C PRO A 26 14.35 17.47 5.21
N THR A 27 14.87 17.13 4.04
CA THR A 27 16.24 16.60 3.91
C THR A 27 17.25 17.68 4.30
N GLY A 28 18.30 17.33 5.06
CA GLY A 28 19.29 18.29 5.57
C GLY A 28 19.08 18.77 7.01
N PHE A 29 17.96 18.43 7.67
CA PHE A 29 17.68 18.82 9.07
C PHE A 29 18.44 18.04 10.16
N GLY A 30 19.35 17.14 9.77
CA GLY A 30 20.06 16.31 10.73
C GLY A 30 19.15 15.39 11.56
N LYS A 31 18.07 14.84 10.98
CA LYS A 31 17.14 13.92 11.67
C LYS A 31 17.91 12.78 12.37
N THR A 32 18.75 12.08 11.61
CA THR A 32 19.60 10.99 12.10
C THR A 32 20.58 11.47 13.19
N TYR A 33 21.22 12.64 13.00
CA TYR A 33 22.11 13.24 14.00
C TYR A 33 21.38 13.51 15.33
N ASN A 34 20.17 14.08 15.29
CA ASN A 34 19.41 14.37 16.50
C ASN A 34 18.88 13.10 17.18
N ALA A 35 18.55 12.05 16.43
CA ALA A 35 18.24 10.74 16.99
C ALA A 35 19.44 10.14 17.74
N ILE A 36 20.64 10.21 17.16
CA ILE A 36 21.89 9.77 17.82
C ILE A 36 22.13 10.57 19.10
N LYS A 37 22.00 11.90 19.06
CA LYS A 37 22.14 12.77 20.24
C LYS A 37 21.15 12.41 21.36
N TYR A 38 19.94 11.97 21.00
CA TYR A 38 18.96 11.47 21.96
C TYR A 38 19.39 10.13 22.59
N ILE A 39 19.89 9.18 21.78
CA ILE A 39 20.41 7.90 22.25
C ILE A 39 21.59 8.12 23.21
N GLN A 40 22.56 8.95 22.83
CA GLN A 40 23.75 9.29 23.63
C GLN A 40 23.39 9.74 25.06
N LYS A 41 22.31 10.52 25.21
CA LYS A 41 21.88 11.06 26.50
C LYS A 41 21.05 10.09 27.35
N ASN A 42 20.50 9.01 26.77
CA ASN A 42 19.48 8.19 27.43
C ASN A 42 19.77 6.69 27.48
N TYR A 43 20.83 6.19 26.84
CA TYR A 43 21.12 4.74 26.72
C TYR A 43 21.31 4.00 28.05
N LYS A 44 21.59 4.72 29.15
CA LYS A 44 21.75 4.11 30.48
C LYS A 44 20.42 3.64 31.09
N ASN A 45 19.32 4.29 30.72
CA ASN A 45 17.98 4.06 31.30
C ASN A 45 17.02 3.35 30.34
N LYS A 46 17.32 3.37 29.04
CA LYS A 46 16.46 2.88 27.95
C LYS A 46 17.27 1.99 27.01
N LYS A 47 16.67 0.91 26.52
CA LYS A 47 17.26 0.08 25.46
C LYS A 47 16.90 0.67 24.09
N PHE A 48 17.88 0.84 23.23
CA PHE A 48 17.71 1.43 21.90
C PHE A 48 17.96 0.43 20.79
N PHE A 49 17.06 0.41 19.82
CA PHE A 49 17.26 -0.19 18.52
C PHE A 49 17.28 0.93 17.49
N PHE A 50 18.25 0.89 16.57
CA PHE A 50 18.28 1.80 15.42
C PHE A 50 18.42 0.96 14.16
N ILE A 51 17.45 1.10 13.25
CA ILE A 51 17.41 0.37 12.00
C ILE A 51 17.42 1.28 10.79
N ALA A 52 18.11 0.82 9.75
CA ALA A 52 18.12 1.44 8.42
C ALA A 52 18.16 0.35 7.34
N ASN A 53 17.71 0.67 6.13
CA ASN A 53 17.62 -0.33 5.06
C ASN A 53 18.99 -0.83 4.59
N GLN A 54 20.01 0.04 4.59
CA GLN A 54 21.36 -0.28 4.15
C GLN A 54 22.36 -0.09 5.28
N LEU A 55 23.40 -0.94 5.34
CA LEU A 55 24.45 -0.87 6.37
C LEU A 55 25.14 0.50 6.40
N LYS A 56 25.32 1.14 5.25
CA LYS A 56 25.97 2.45 5.12
C LYS A 56 25.17 3.62 5.71
N LEU A 57 23.87 3.41 5.99
CA LEU A 57 23.01 4.39 6.64
C LEU A 57 22.98 4.22 8.16
N LEU A 58 23.52 3.11 8.67
CA LEU A 58 23.67 2.95 10.11
C LEU A 58 24.81 3.84 10.58
N PRO A 59 24.64 4.51 11.74
CA PRO A 59 25.69 5.34 12.28
C PRO A 59 26.90 4.47 12.62
N ASN A 60 28.09 4.93 12.22
CA ASN A 60 29.33 4.25 12.58
C ASN A 60 29.72 4.56 14.04
N THR A 61 30.73 3.85 14.57
CA THR A 61 31.13 4.01 15.97
C THR A 61 31.59 5.43 16.29
N GLU A 62 32.27 6.11 15.36
CA GLU A 62 32.75 7.48 15.54
C GLU A 62 31.59 8.48 15.59
N GLU A 63 30.58 8.31 14.73
CA GLU A 63 29.36 9.11 14.73
C GLU A 63 28.56 8.91 16.02
N MET A 64 28.48 7.68 16.54
CA MET A 64 27.78 7.35 17.79
C MET A 64 28.42 8.01 19.01
N VAL A 65 29.74 8.26 19.00
CA VAL A 65 30.47 8.90 20.11
C VAL A 65 30.85 10.34 19.84
N LYS A 66 30.47 10.88 18.69
CA LYS A 66 30.76 12.25 18.32
C LYS A 66 30.20 13.21 19.36
N ASP A 67 30.97 14.24 19.68
CA ASP A 67 30.66 15.28 20.67
C ASP A 67 30.66 14.78 22.15
N LEU A 68 31.10 13.55 22.43
CA LEU A 68 31.33 13.03 23.79
C LEU A 68 32.79 13.19 24.24
N ASN A 69 33.01 13.26 25.56
CA ASN A 69 34.36 13.14 26.13
C ASN A 69 34.85 11.67 26.05
N ASN A 70 36.17 11.44 26.23
CA ASN A 70 36.77 10.11 26.08
C ASN A 70 36.15 9.04 26.99
N ASN A 71 35.82 9.38 28.25
CA ASN A 71 35.26 8.42 29.20
C ASN A 71 33.84 7.99 28.80
N ASP A 72 32.97 8.96 28.48
CA ASP A 72 31.60 8.70 28.04
C ASP A 72 31.57 7.97 26.68
N ALA A 73 32.52 8.29 25.80
CA ALA A 73 32.70 7.61 24.51
C ALA A 73 33.03 6.12 24.69
N ASP A 74 33.94 5.78 25.60
CA ASP A 74 34.32 4.39 25.85
C ASP A 74 33.21 3.60 26.57
N GLU A 75 32.49 4.23 27.49
CA GLU A 75 31.29 3.63 28.11
C GLU A 75 30.22 3.32 27.06
N LEU A 76 29.92 4.26 26.15
CA LEU A 76 28.93 4.06 25.09
C LEU A 76 29.37 2.96 24.11
N LYS A 77 30.64 2.94 23.68
CA LYS A 77 31.20 1.88 22.82
C LYS A 77 30.98 0.50 23.45
N ASN A 78 31.16 0.38 24.77
CA ASN A 78 30.93 -0.86 25.49
C ASN A 78 29.46 -1.31 25.52
N GLN A 79 28.51 -0.39 25.32
CA GLN A 79 27.08 -0.70 25.22
C GLN A 79 26.57 -0.91 23.80
N LEU A 80 27.41 -0.64 22.80
CA LEU A 80 27.06 -0.73 21.38
C LEU A 80 27.15 -2.17 20.85
N LEU A 81 26.18 -2.54 20.02
CA LEU A 81 26.15 -3.83 19.33
C LEU A 81 25.75 -3.65 17.86
N TYR A 82 26.68 -3.93 16.96
CA TYR A 82 26.38 -4.05 15.53
C TYR A 82 26.04 -5.50 15.20
N LEU A 83 24.84 -5.72 14.68
CA LEU A 83 24.43 -7.04 14.20
C LEU A 83 24.69 -7.18 12.70
N SER A 84 25.96 -7.39 12.34
CA SER A 84 26.42 -7.65 10.96
C SER A 84 25.93 -8.99 10.37
N SER A 85 26.01 -9.15 9.04
CA SER A 85 25.74 -10.46 8.42
C SER A 85 26.71 -11.53 8.94
N TYR A 86 26.36 -12.81 8.86
CA TYR A 86 27.29 -13.89 9.25
C TYR A 86 28.59 -13.80 8.44
N TYR A 87 28.48 -13.54 7.13
CA TYR A 87 29.66 -13.37 6.29
C TYR A 87 30.54 -12.22 6.77
N ASP A 88 29.99 -11.03 7.03
CA ASP A 88 30.78 -9.88 7.50
C ASP A 88 31.44 -10.14 8.86
N SER A 89 30.74 -10.84 9.75
CA SER A 89 31.27 -11.20 11.08
C SER A 89 32.45 -12.17 10.95
N PHE A 90 32.33 -13.19 10.11
CA PHE A 90 33.44 -14.10 9.79
C PHE A 90 34.57 -13.38 9.04
N LYS A 91 34.24 -12.50 8.09
CA LYS A 91 35.23 -11.71 7.34
C LYS A 91 36.09 -10.84 8.25
N ASN A 92 35.51 -10.26 9.29
CA ASN A 92 36.22 -9.34 10.19
C ASN A 92 36.91 -10.06 11.35
N TYR A 93 36.32 -11.14 11.88
CA TYR A 93 36.75 -11.72 13.16
C TYR A 93 37.20 -13.18 13.10
N PHE A 94 37.18 -13.86 11.95
CA PHE A 94 37.48 -15.28 11.88
C PHE A 94 38.89 -15.64 12.39
N ASP A 95 39.93 -14.90 12.00
CA ASP A 95 41.30 -15.23 12.42
C ASP A 95 41.50 -15.05 13.93
N ILE A 96 41.05 -13.93 14.50
CA ILE A 96 41.11 -13.66 15.95
C ILE A 96 40.28 -14.70 16.73
N SER A 97 39.09 -15.03 16.23
CA SER A 97 38.22 -16.03 16.85
C SER A 97 38.83 -17.42 16.75
N TYR A 98 39.48 -17.75 15.64
CA TYR A 98 40.18 -19.01 15.48
C TYR A 98 41.33 -19.13 16.48
N GLU A 99 42.06 -18.08 16.83
CA GLU A 99 43.11 -18.18 17.87
C GLU A 99 42.51 -18.52 19.24
N LYS A 100 41.44 -17.81 19.63
CA LYS A 100 40.79 -17.92 20.95
C LYS A 100 39.82 -19.10 21.12
N MET A 101 39.54 -19.83 20.04
CA MET A 101 38.59 -20.95 20.04
C MET A 101 39.12 -22.19 20.77
N ASP A 102 38.21 -22.94 21.42
CA ASP A 102 38.53 -24.12 22.21
C ASP A 102 39.29 -25.18 21.39
N THR A 103 40.39 -25.70 21.95
CA THR A 103 41.28 -26.65 21.26
C THR A 103 40.57 -27.95 20.88
N GLU A 104 39.71 -28.45 21.76
CA GLU A 104 38.87 -29.64 21.52
C GLU A 104 37.89 -29.41 20.36
N PHE A 105 37.21 -28.26 20.35
CA PHE A 105 36.26 -27.93 19.28
C PHE A 105 36.96 -27.78 17.92
N LYS A 106 38.16 -27.17 17.89
CA LYS A 106 39.00 -27.09 16.68
C LYS A 106 39.36 -28.47 16.15
N ALA A 107 39.78 -29.38 17.04
CA ALA A 107 40.18 -30.73 16.65
C ALA A 107 39.00 -31.48 15.99
N MET A 108 37.80 -31.39 16.58
CA MET A 108 36.58 -32.01 16.05
C MET A 108 36.14 -31.42 14.70
N ASN A 109 36.35 -30.12 14.46
CA ASN A 109 35.79 -29.39 13.32
C ASN A 109 36.82 -28.85 12.32
N ASN A 110 38.06 -29.37 12.33
CA ASN A 110 39.19 -28.85 11.55
C ASN A 110 38.88 -28.70 10.04
N LYS A 111 38.27 -29.72 9.43
CA LYS A 111 37.90 -29.67 8.00
C LYS A 111 36.95 -28.52 7.70
N LEU A 112 35.93 -28.33 8.53
CA LEU A 112 34.90 -27.30 8.37
C LEU A 112 35.49 -25.90 8.54
N LEU A 113 36.36 -25.72 9.54
CA LEU A 113 37.08 -24.47 9.79
C LEU A 113 37.99 -24.09 8.62
N LYS A 114 38.75 -25.05 8.06
CA LYS A 114 39.58 -24.83 6.86
C LYS A 114 38.74 -24.40 5.66
N THR A 115 37.58 -25.06 5.45
CA THR A 115 36.66 -24.68 4.37
C THR A 115 36.12 -23.26 4.57
N LEU A 116 35.65 -22.91 5.77
CA LEU A 116 35.18 -21.56 6.06
C LEU A 116 36.28 -20.50 5.83
N LYS A 117 37.52 -20.76 6.29
CA LYS A 117 38.65 -19.86 6.05
C LYS A 117 38.89 -19.62 4.56
N SER A 118 38.88 -20.68 3.76
CA SER A 118 39.05 -20.59 2.30
C SER A 118 37.91 -19.82 1.62
N LEU A 119 36.66 -20.06 2.02
CA LEU A 119 35.49 -19.36 1.45
C LEU A 119 35.50 -17.87 1.81
N VAL A 120 35.83 -17.52 3.06
CA VAL A 120 35.96 -16.12 3.49
C VAL A 120 37.06 -15.41 2.68
N LYS A 121 38.19 -16.08 2.42
CA LYS A 121 39.27 -15.52 1.58
C LYS A 121 38.81 -15.34 0.13
N ASN A 122 38.24 -16.37 -0.48
CA ASN A 122 37.77 -16.33 -1.88
C ASN A 122 36.70 -15.24 -2.10
N LEU A 123 35.76 -15.08 -1.16
CA LEU A 123 34.73 -14.05 -1.22
C LEU A 123 35.27 -12.61 -1.11
N LYS A 124 36.42 -12.42 -0.47
CA LYS A 124 37.11 -11.12 -0.42
C LYS A 124 37.80 -10.79 -1.74
N GLU A 125 38.40 -11.80 -2.38
CA GLU A 125 39.26 -11.63 -3.56
C GLU A 125 38.47 -11.67 -4.89
N GLU A 126 37.36 -12.40 -4.94
CA GLU A 126 36.55 -12.59 -6.16
C GLU A 126 35.83 -11.30 -6.60
N LYS A 127 36.00 -10.98 -7.90
CA LYS A 127 35.43 -9.80 -8.55
C LYS A 127 34.23 -10.14 -9.44
N ASN A 128 34.16 -11.36 -9.97
CA ASN A 128 33.01 -11.79 -10.77
C ASN A 128 31.79 -12.00 -9.86
N ALA A 129 30.70 -11.27 -10.13
CA ALA A 129 29.50 -11.31 -9.29
C ALA A 129 28.83 -12.69 -9.23
N GLU A 130 28.81 -13.44 -10.32
CA GLU A 130 28.19 -14.77 -10.38
C GLU A 130 28.99 -15.80 -9.59
N ILE A 131 30.31 -15.81 -9.75
CA ILE A 131 31.21 -16.69 -8.99
C ILE A 131 31.20 -16.34 -7.50
N LYS A 132 31.19 -15.05 -7.19
CA LYS A 132 31.08 -14.56 -5.82
C LYS A 132 29.78 -15.01 -5.17
N GLN A 133 28.67 -15.00 -5.89
CA GLN A 133 27.40 -15.52 -5.41
C GLN A 133 27.48 -17.03 -5.11
N LEU A 134 28.10 -17.83 -5.99
CA LEU A 134 28.31 -19.27 -5.74
C LEU A 134 29.13 -19.52 -4.46
N PHE A 135 30.20 -18.75 -4.24
CA PHE A 135 30.96 -18.85 -3.00
C PHE A 135 30.14 -18.43 -1.77
N TYR A 136 29.25 -17.44 -1.93
CA TYR A 136 28.40 -16.96 -0.84
C TYR A 136 27.33 -18.00 -0.46
N ASP A 137 26.74 -18.67 -1.44
CA ASP A 137 25.80 -19.76 -1.23
C ASP A 137 26.49 -20.96 -0.55
N LYS A 138 27.72 -21.26 -0.97
CA LYS A 138 28.54 -22.29 -0.33
C LYS A 138 28.95 -21.91 1.09
N PHE A 139 29.29 -20.65 1.33
CA PHE A 139 29.57 -20.12 2.66
C PHE A 139 28.34 -20.26 3.55
N THR A 140 27.16 -19.86 3.09
CA THR A 140 25.91 -19.91 3.87
C THR A 140 25.57 -21.33 4.31
N SER A 141 25.68 -22.31 3.41
CA SER A 141 25.46 -23.73 3.77
C SER A 141 26.52 -24.28 4.72
N THR A 142 27.79 -23.89 4.54
CA THR A 142 28.91 -24.34 5.40
C THR A 142 28.84 -23.71 6.79
N GLU A 143 28.50 -22.42 6.88
CA GLU A 143 28.30 -21.69 8.13
C GLU A 143 27.12 -22.26 8.91
N TYR A 144 26.03 -22.62 8.24
CA TYR A 144 24.88 -23.26 8.88
C TYR A 144 25.26 -24.59 9.55
N GLU A 145 26.05 -25.43 8.87
CA GLU A 145 26.57 -26.67 9.44
C GLU A 145 27.54 -26.39 10.61
N PHE A 146 28.40 -25.37 10.49
CA PHE A 146 29.28 -24.95 11.59
C PHE A 146 28.48 -24.51 12.82
N ARG A 147 27.43 -23.73 12.62
CA ARG A 147 26.54 -23.29 13.69
C ARG A 147 25.85 -24.45 14.40
N LYS A 148 25.46 -25.51 13.68
CA LYS A 148 24.94 -26.74 14.30
C LYS A 148 25.98 -27.43 15.18
N GLN A 149 27.22 -27.54 14.71
CA GLN A 149 28.31 -28.14 15.48
C GLN A 149 28.62 -27.33 16.74
N VAL A 150 28.62 -26.00 16.65
CA VAL A 150 28.70 -25.11 17.83
C VAL A 150 27.59 -25.44 18.82
N LYS A 151 26.33 -25.48 18.39
CA LYS A 151 25.19 -25.80 19.27
C LYS A 151 25.32 -27.17 19.92
N ALA A 152 25.77 -28.18 19.18
CA ALA A 152 25.99 -29.52 19.70
C ALA A 152 27.12 -29.55 20.75
N TYR A 153 28.22 -28.86 20.48
CA TYR A 153 29.35 -28.74 21.41
C TYR A 153 28.94 -28.05 22.72
N LEU A 154 28.22 -26.92 22.61
CA LEU A 154 27.75 -26.17 23.79
C LEU A 154 26.81 -27.01 24.66
N LYS A 155 25.89 -27.77 24.03
CA LYS A 155 25.00 -28.72 24.73
C LYS A 155 25.78 -29.85 25.40
N LEU A 156 26.76 -30.43 24.72
CA LEU A 156 27.60 -31.51 25.26
C LEU A 156 28.41 -31.06 26.48
N LYS A 157 28.92 -29.83 26.45
CA LYS A 157 29.63 -29.21 27.58
C LYS A 157 28.72 -28.63 28.66
N LYS A 158 27.39 -28.63 28.45
CA LYS A 158 26.38 -28.09 29.37
C LYS A 158 26.61 -26.61 29.71
N TYR A 159 27.13 -25.83 28.76
CA TYR A 159 27.35 -24.41 28.95
C TYR A 159 26.03 -23.67 29.26
N LYS A 160 26.06 -22.81 30.27
CA LYS A 160 24.97 -21.89 30.60
C LYS A 160 25.08 -20.60 29.80
N LYS A 161 23.97 -19.89 29.66
CA LYS A 161 23.89 -18.60 28.93
C LYS A 161 25.00 -17.60 29.31
N LYS A 162 25.28 -17.42 30.61
CA LYS A 162 26.33 -16.48 31.07
C LYS A 162 27.72 -16.88 30.59
N GLU A 163 28.05 -18.17 30.66
CA GLU A 163 29.34 -18.69 30.22
C GLU A 163 29.51 -18.54 28.71
N ILE A 164 28.43 -18.79 27.93
CA ILE A 164 28.42 -18.60 26.47
C ILE A 164 28.66 -17.13 26.09
N GLN A 165 28.13 -16.19 26.89
CA GLN A 165 28.33 -14.74 26.69
C GLN A 165 29.76 -14.27 27.02
N GLU A 166 30.57 -15.11 27.68
CA GLU A 166 31.97 -14.83 28.02
C GLU A 166 32.95 -15.45 26.99
N LEU A 167 32.48 -16.36 26.13
CA LEU A 167 33.27 -16.97 25.06
C LEU A 167 33.54 -15.97 23.93
N GLU A 168 34.66 -15.27 24.01
CA GLU A 168 35.00 -14.17 23.09
C GLU A 168 35.00 -14.60 21.62
N TRP A 169 35.55 -15.77 21.29
CA TRP A 169 35.58 -16.30 19.93
C TRP A 169 34.18 -16.48 19.36
N LEU A 170 33.22 -16.85 20.22
CA LEU A 170 31.86 -17.12 19.82
C LEU A 170 31.05 -15.83 19.72
N THR A 171 31.22 -14.89 20.66
CA THR A 171 30.56 -13.58 20.60
C THR A 171 31.06 -12.71 19.44
N ASN A 172 32.30 -12.92 18.98
CA ASN A 172 32.85 -12.23 17.80
C ASN A 172 32.24 -12.75 16.49
N LEU A 173 32.09 -14.08 16.36
CA LEU A 173 31.47 -14.68 15.17
C LEU A 173 29.93 -14.55 15.16
N TYR A 174 29.32 -14.61 16.34
CA TYR A 174 27.87 -14.56 16.56
C TYR A 174 27.50 -13.46 17.57
N PRO A 175 27.60 -12.18 17.18
CA PRO A 175 27.33 -11.05 18.08
C PRO A 175 25.90 -11.01 18.63
N ALA A 176 24.95 -11.71 17.99
CA ALA A 176 23.60 -11.88 18.48
C ALA A 176 23.53 -12.41 19.93
N ILE A 177 24.51 -13.20 20.38
CA ILE A 177 24.61 -13.70 21.77
C ILE A 177 24.56 -12.57 22.81
N LEU A 178 25.07 -11.38 22.44
CA LEU A 178 25.15 -10.20 23.31
C LEU A 178 23.92 -9.28 23.22
N LEU A 179 22.91 -9.63 22.41
CA LEU A 179 21.72 -8.80 22.13
C LEU A 179 21.04 -8.30 23.40
N GLU A 180 20.87 -9.15 24.40
CA GLU A 180 20.19 -8.77 25.64
C GLU A 180 21.08 -7.92 26.57
N LYS A 181 22.40 -8.16 26.55
CA LYS A 181 23.38 -7.48 27.43
C LYS A 181 23.63 -6.02 27.01
N LYS A 182 23.53 -5.72 25.72
CA LYS A 182 23.90 -4.43 25.13
C LYS A 182 22.70 -3.47 25.10
N GLN A 183 22.92 -2.20 25.46
CA GLN A 183 21.83 -1.20 25.49
C GLN A 183 21.51 -0.61 24.13
N ILE A 184 22.48 -0.52 23.21
CA ILE A 184 22.29 0.08 21.90
C ILE A 184 22.54 -0.98 20.83
N VAL A 185 21.52 -1.30 20.04
CA VAL A 185 21.60 -2.31 18.98
C VAL A 185 21.38 -1.65 17.61
N LEU A 186 22.38 -1.76 16.74
CA LEU A 186 22.37 -1.24 15.38
C LEU A 186 22.30 -2.40 14.38
N LEU A 187 21.31 -2.38 13.49
CA LEU A 187 21.07 -3.48 12.55
C LEU A 187 20.27 -3.03 11.34
N THR A 188 20.31 -3.80 10.26
CA THR A 188 19.49 -3.48 9.08
C THR A 188 18.02 -3.78 9.31
N THR A 189 17.12 -3.07 8.60
CA THR A 189 15.68 -3.34 8.58
C THR A 189 15.40 -4.82 8.30
N LYS A 190 16.04 -5.40 7.27
CA LYS A 190 15.85 -6.82 6.91
C LYS A 190 16.21 -7.76 8.05
N LYS A 191 17.28 -7.48 8.81
CA LYS A 191 17.69 -8.32 9.93
C LYS A 191 16.77 -8.19 11.15
N PHE A 192 16.18 -7.02 11.40
CA PHE A 192 15.25 -6.82 12.50
C PHE A 192 13.97 -7.66 12.35
N PHE A 193 13.48 -7.81 11.12
CA PHE A 193 12.23 -8.54 10.82
C PHE A 193 12.43 -10.02 10.48
N LEU A 194 13.67 -10.52 10.44
CA LEU A 194 13.98 -11.94 10.25
C LEU A 194 14.36 -12.61 11.58
N PRO A 195 14.21 -13.95 11.71
CA PRO A 195 14.62 -14.67 12.90
C PRO A 195 16.12 -14.53 13.18
N ILE A 196 16.47 -14.11 14.40
CA ILE A 196 17.85 -13.99 14.88
C ILE A 196 18.22 -15.22 15.70
N ASP A 197 19.25 -15.95 15.28
CA ASP A 197 19.75 -17.12 16.00
C ASP A 197 20.67 -16.68 17.16
N MET A 198 20.23 -16.94 18.39
CA MET A 198 20.95 -16.59 19.63
C MET A 198 22.00 -17.64 20.03
N ILE A 199 22.12 -18.74 19.27
CA ILE A 199 23.00 -19.90 19.53
C ILE A 199 22.58 -20.74 20.73
N TYR A 200 22.41 -20.13 21.91
CA TYR A 200 22.11 -20.83 23.15
C TYR A 200 20.61 -21.11 23.37
N GLU A 201 19.74 -20.48 22.57
CA GLU A 201 18.28 -20.66 22.57
C GLU A 201 17.74 -20.69 21.13
N ASN A 202 16.43 -20.88 20.97
CA ASN A 202 15.79 -20.84 19.66
C ASN A 202 15.85 -19.43 19.05
N SER A 203 15.70 -19.34 17.73
CA SER A 203 15.74 -18.06 17.06
C SER A 203 14.60 -17.15 17.53
N ILE A 204 14.86 -15.84 17.54
CA ILE A 204 13.93 -14.83 18.06
C ILE A 204 13.54 -13.88 16.94
N LEU A 205 12.26 -13.55 16.86
CA LEU A 205 11.74 -12.44 16.07
C LEU A 205 11.74 -11.16 16.94
N LEU A 206 12.55 -10.16 16.60
CA LEU A 206 12.65 -8.95 17.43
C LEU A 206 11.32 -8.19 17.47
N TYR A 207 10.68 -7.99 16.33
CA TYR A 207 9.44 -7.20 16.26
C TYR A 207 8.27 -7.73 17.11
N THR A 208 8.31 -9.01 17.52
CA THR A 208 7.32 -9.62 18.43
C THR A 208 7.81 -9.74 19.88
N LYS A 209 9.11 -9.56 20.14
CA LYS A 209 9.69 -9.66 21.49
C LYS A 209 9.59 -8.32 22.20
N GLN A 210 8.94 -8.32 23.36
CA GLN A 210 8.87 -7.15 24.23
C GLN A 210 10.18 -6.98 25.00
N PHE A 211 10.76 -5.77 24.95
CA PHE A 211 11.84 -5.34 25.83
C PHE A 211 11.31 -4.24 26.76
N ASN A 212 11.72 -4.26 28.02
CA ASN A 212 11.30 -3.22 28.97
C ASN A 212 11.92 -1.88 28.58
N ASN A 213 11.11 -0.82 28.53
CA ASN A 213 11.54 0.56 28.27
C ASN A 213 12.45 0.68 27.03
N SER A 214 11.98 0.16 25.89
CA SER A 214 12.73 0.13 24.64
C SER A 214 12.18 1.05 23.56
N ILE A 215 13.08 1.79 22.89
CA ILE A 215 12.77 2.67 21.77
C ILE A 215 13.37 2.10 20.48
N LEU A 216 12.59 2.09 19.41
CA LEU A 216 13.03 1.73 18.06
C LEU A 216 13.05 2.97 17.18
N PHE A 217 14.23 3.41 16.78
CA PHE A 217 14.41 4.39 15.71
C PHE A 217 14.46 3.71 14.35
N ILE A 218 13.66 4.20 13.42
CA ILE A 218 13.61 3.71 12.04
C ILE A 218 13.99 4.86 11.11
N ASP A 219 15.18 4.80 10.51
CA ASP A 219 15.59 5.75 9.47
C ASP A 219 14.97 5.40 8.12
N GLU A 220 14.63 6.44 7.34
CA GLU A 220 13.85 6.33 6.10
C GLU A 220 12.58 5.46 6.27
N PHE A 221 11.80 5.71 7.34
CA PHE A 221 10.64 4.89 7.77
C PHE A 221 9.76 4.37 6.63
N ASP A 222 9.33 5.24 5.72
CA ASP A 222 8.44 4.91 4.61
C ASP A 222 9.06 3.92 3.60
N THR A 223 10.37 3.91 3.45
CA THR A 223 11.08 2.99 2.55
C THR A 223 11.19 1.58 3.13
N THR A 224 11.06 1.41 4.45
CA THR A 224 11.06 0.09 5.10
C THR A 224 9.90 -0.79 4.65
N LYS A 225 8.81 -0.19 4.14
CA LYS A 225 7.65 -0.93 3.62
C LYS A 225 8.03 -1.88 2.50
N GLN A 226 8.87 -1.43 1.55
CA GLN A 226 9.31 -2.28 0.45
C GLN A 226 10.12 -3.47 0.99
N VAL A 227 11.02 -3.24 1.96
CA VAL A 227 11.80 -4.32 2.59
C VAL A 227 10.90 -5.34 3.26
N LEU A 228 9.85 -4.91 3.97
CA LEU A 228 8.87 -5.83 4.56
C LEU A 228 8.09 -6.61 3.51
N LEU A 229 7.68 -5.95 2.42
CA LEU A 229 6.97 -6.58 1.33
C LEU A 229 7.85 -7.65 0.65
N ASP A 230 9.12 -7.34 0.40
CA ASP A 230 10.11 -8.29 -0.12
C ASP A 230 10.25 -9.50 0.81
N ILE A 231 10.35 -9.28 2.14
CA ILE A 231 10.43 -10.36 3.12
C ILE A 231 9.18 -11.24 3.08
N ILE A 232 7.98 -10.64 3.04
CA ILE A 232 6.71 -11.39 3.00
C ILE A 232 6.64 -12.25 1.73
N ILE A 233 6.96 -11.67 0.57
CA ILE A 233 6.87 -12.36 -0.73
C ILE A 233 7.93 -13.45 -0.85
N GLU A 234 9.21 -13.13 -0.59
CA GLU A 234 10.31 -14.10 -0.64
C GLU A 234 10.03 -15.31 0.25
N ASN A 235 9.56 -15.05 1.48
CA ASN A 235 9.22 -16.10 2.43
C ASN A 235 8.08 -16.97 1.92
N THR A 236 6.98 -16.36 1.48
CA THR A 236 5.77 -17.08 1.02
C THR A 236 6.07 -17.96 -0.20
N ASN A 237 6.77 -17.42 -1.19
CA ASN A 237 7.04 -18.13 -2.44
C ASN A 237 8.11 -19.22 -2.31
N LYS A 238 9.13 -19.05 -1.46
CA LYS A 238 10.21 -20.03 -1.30
C LYS A 238 9.84 -21.16 -0.32
N ASN A 239 9.10 -20.86 0.74
CA ASN A 239 8.98 -21.76 1.90
C ASN A 239 7.55 -22.21 2.24
N TYR A 240 6.49 -21.57 1.72
CA TYR A 240 5.14 -21.68 2.29
C TYR A 240 4.04 -21.94 1.26
N LYS A 241 4.25 -22.93 0.38
CA LYS A 241 3.17 -23.56 -0.38
C LYS A 241 2.79 -24.91 0.24
N ILE A 242 1.51 -25.14 0.47
CA ILE A 242 1.02 -26.41 1.04
C ILE A 242 -0.15 -26.96 0.22
N ASP A 243 -0.31 -28.28 0.19
CA ASP A 243 -1.56 -28.86 -0.29
C ASP A 243 -2.65 -28.67 0.76
N CYS A 244 -3.60 -27.76 0.50
CA CYS A 244 -4.58 -27.35 1.51
C CYS A 244 -5.56 -28.48 1.88
N PHE A 245 -5.96 -29.30 0.91
CA PHE A 245 -6.89 -30.41 1.17
C PHE A 245 -6.21 -31.54 1.93
N ARG A 246 -4.94 -31.84 1.59
CA ARG A 246 -4.15 -32.80 2.35
C ARG A 246 -3.90 -32.31 3.77
N LEU A 247 -3.59 -31.02 3.97
CA LEU A 247 -3.44 -30.45 5.31
C LEU A 247 -4.74 -30.57 6.11
N PHE A 248 -5.88 -30.21 5.52
CA PHE A 248 -7.18 -30.33 6.18
C PHE A 248 -7.44 -31.76 6.68
N ARG A 249 -7.23 -32.78 5.82
CA ARG A 249 -7.39 -34.19 6.21
C ARG A 249 -6.47 -34.58 7.38
N ILE A 250 -5.21 -34.15 7.35
CA ILE A 250 -4.25 -34.44 8.42
C ILE A 250 -4.71 -33.81 9.75
N LEU A 251 -5.13 -32.54 9.72
CA LEU A 251 -5.60 -31.83 10.91
C LEU A 251 -6.89 -32.45 11.46
N GLN A 252 -7.86 -32.75 10.59
CA GLN A 252 -9.10 -33.42 10.97
C GLN A 252 -8.80 -34.75 11.67
N ASN A 253 -7.99 -35.61 11.07
CA ASN A 253 -7.60 -36.90 11.65
C ASN A 253 -6.88 -36.73 13.00
N THR A 254 -6.16 -35.62 13.19
CA THR A 254 -5.48 -35.31 14.45
C THR A 254 -6.48 -34.97 15.56
N PHE A 255 -7.50 -34.15 15.27
CA PHE A 255 -8.54 -33.80 16.24
C PHE A 255 -9.52 -34.94 16.51
N GLU A 256 -9.77 -35.85 15.56
CA GLU A 256 -10.60 -37.03 15.79
C GLU A 256 -9.99 -37.99 16.84
N LYS A 257 -8.66 -38.07 16.91
CA LYS A 257 -7.93 -38.90 17.89
C LYS A 257 -7.98 -38.37 19.34
N ASN A 258 -8.43 -37.13 19.57
CA ASN A 258 -8.55 -36.48 20.88
C ASN A 258 -7.26 -36.39 21.73
N ILE A 259 -6.09 -36.63 21.15
CA ILE A 259 -4.81 -36.65 21.89
C ILE A 259 -4.54 -35.30 22.57
N LEU A 260 -4.70 -34.19 21.83
CA LEU A 260 -4.49 -32.84 22.39
C LEU A 260 -5.48 -32.53 23.52
N GLU A 261 -6.75 -32.96 23.40
CA GLU A 261 -7.76 -32.77 24.43
C GLU A 261 -7.37 -33.49 25.73
N GLU A 262 -6.92 -34.74 25.64
CA GLU A 262 -6.49 -35.53 26.81
C GLU A 262 -5.29 -34.91 27.53
N TYR A 263 -4.25 -34.50 26.78
CA TYR A 263 -3.06 -33.89 27.37
C TYR A 263 -3.33 -32.50 27.96
N SER A 264 -4.20 -31.72 27.32
CA SER A 264 -4.52 -30.36 27.79
C SER A 264 -5.28 -30.34 29.13
N LYS A 265 -5.91 -31.45 29.55
CA LYS A 265 -6.56 -31.55 30.86
C LYS A 265 -5.61 -31.28 32.02
N ALA A 266 -4.33 -31.65 31.88
CA ALA A 266 -3.30 -31.41 32.88
C ALA A 266 -2.99 -29.90 33.08
N TRP A 267 -3.39 -29.04 32.15
CA TRP A 267 -3.12 -27.60 32.21
C TRP A 267 -4.14 -26.84 33.08
N ASN A 268 -5.24 -27.50 33.51
CA ASN A 268 -6.29 -26.93 34.36
C ASN A 268 -6.84 -25.58 33.85
N ASN A 269 -7.15 -25.49 32.56
CA ASN A 269 -7.70 -24.29 31.93
C ASN A 269 -8.95 -24.61 31.11
N GLU A 270 -10.11 -24.13 31.57
CA GLU A 270 -11.42 -24.42 30.97
C GLU A 270 -11.58 -23.79 29.58
N ASP A 271 -11.02 -22.59 29.36
CA ASP A 271 -11.09 -21.88 28.09
C ASP A 271 -10.32 -22.62 26.99
N ILE A 272 -9.17 -23.21 27.31
CA ILE A 272 -8.42 -24.07 26.38
C ILE A 272 -9.24 -25.30 26.02
N THR A 273 -9.86 -25.94 27.02
CA THR A 273 -10.69 -27.13 26.81
C THR A 273 -11.87 -26.83 25.88
N LYS A 274 -12.56 -25.68 26.08
CA LYS A 274 -13.61 -25.19 25.19
C LYS A 274 -13.08 -24.92 23.78
N THR A 275 -11.90 -24.31 23.66
CA THR A 275 -11.27 -23.99 22.37
C THR A 275 -10.93 -25.26 21.58
N ILE A 276 -10.41 -26.31 22.22
CA ILE A 276 -10.10 -27.59 21.56
C ILE A 276 -11.38 -28.28 21.07
N LYS A 277 -12.45 -28.30 21.88
CA LYS A 277 -13.74 -28.86 21.47
C LYS A 277 -14.34 -28.10 20.29
N TYR A 278 -14.28 -26.77 20.32
CA TYR A 278 -14.69 -25.93 19.20
C TYR A 278 -13.96 -26.29 17.90
N LEU A 279 -12.63 -26.44 17.94
CA LEU A 279 -11.85 -26.84 16.77
C LEU A 279 -12.26 -28.21 16.23
N LYS A 280 -12.52 -29.18 17.12
CA LYS A 280 -13.02 -30.49 16.74
C LYS A 280 -14.38 -30.41 16.03
N GLU A 281 -15.31 -29.60 16.56
CA GLU A 281 -16.61 -29.37 15.93
C GLU A 281 -16.48 -28.66 14.58
N LEU A 282 -15.59 -27.67 14.47
CA LEU A 282 -15.30 -26.94 13.23
C LEU A 282 -14.88 -27.91 12.11
N PHE A 283 -13.86 -28.74 12.34
CA PHE A 283 -13.41 -29.73 11.35
C PHE A 283 -14.51 -30.75 11.02
N SER A 284 -15.26 -31.23 12.03
CA SER A 284 -16.36 -32.18 11.84
C SER A 284 -17.48 -31.59 10.97
N ASN A 285 -17.86 -30.33 11.20
CA ASN A 285 -18.93 -29.66 10.47
C ASN A 285 -18.55 -29.42 9.00
N ILE A 286 -17.31 -29.01 8.73
CA ILE A 286 -16.81 -28.85 7.35
C ILE A 286 -16.72 -30.21 6.66
N ASN A 287 -16.23 -31.25 7.33
CA ASN A 287 -16.19 -32.59 6.73
C ASN A 287 -17.59 -33.13 6.45
N LYS A 288 -18.56 -33.00 7.37
CA LYS A 288 -19.96 -33.41 7.14
C LYS A 288 -20.58 -32.70 5.93
N LYS A 289 -20.29 -31.40 5.77
CA LYS A 289 -20.79 -30.60 4.64
C LYS A 289 -20.25 -31.07 3.28
N TYR A 290 -19.04 -31.63 3.24
CA TYR A 290 -18.35 -32.03 2.01
C TYR A 290 -17.84 -33.49 2.05
N GLN A 291 -18.54 -34.37 2.78
CA GLN A 291 -18.03 -35.68 3.21
C GLN A 291 -17.58 -36.57 2.05
N TYR A 292 -18.31 -36.55 0.94
CA TYR A 292 -18.00 -37.34 -0.26
C TYR A 292 -16.81 -36.80 -1.06
N ILE A 293 -16.37 -35.57 -0.77
CA ILE A 293 -15.28 -34.91 -1.50
C ILE A 293 -14.02 -34.89 -0.65
N LEU A 294 -14.05 -34.38 0.58
CA LEU A 294 -12.81 -34.15 1.34
C LEU A 294 -12.07 -35.44 1.73
N ASN A 295 -12.77 -36.58 1.76
CA ASN A 295 -12.21 -37.89 2.10
C ASN A 295 -11.49 -38.60 0.95
N TYR A 296 -11.61 -38.13 -0.30
CA TYR A 296 -11.02 -38.77 -1.49
C TYR A 296 -9.96 -37.87 -2.16
N PRO A 297 -9.00 -38.45 -2.90
CA PRO A 297 -8.02 -37.69 -3.68
C PRO A 297 -8.69 -36.95 -4.83
N PHE A 298 -8.14 -35.78 -5.18
CA PHE A 298 -8.58 -34.98 -6.32
C PHE A 298 -7.82 -35.40 -7.57
N LYS A 299 -8.47 -35.40 -8.74
CA LYS A 299 -7.81 -35.64 -10.02
C LYS A 299 -8.35 -34.71 -11.09
N LEU A 300 -7.47 -34.12 -11.88
CA LEU A 300 -7.85 -33.32 -13.04
C LEU A 300 -8.27 -34.25 -14.18
N LYS A 301 -9.49 -34.10 -14.71
CA LYS A 301 -10.01 -35.01 -15.76
C LYS A 301 -9.66 -34.58 -17.18
N ASP A 302 -9.39 -33.29 -17.39
CA ASP A 302 -9.21 -32.72 -18.73
C ASP A 302 -7.72 -32.51 -19.04
N GLN A 303 -7.22 -33.24 -20.04
CA GLN A 303 -5.81 -33.22 -20.46
C GLN A 303 -5.40 -31.90 -21.16
N SER A 304 -6.36 -31.08 -21.58
CA SER A 304 -6.09 -29.72 -22.10
C SER A 304 -5.79 -28.70 -21.00
N LEU A 305 -6.05 -29.06 -19.73
CA LEU A 305 -5.82 -28.27 -18.52
C LEU A 305 -4.42 -28.44 -17.91
N ILE A 306 -3.45 -28.99 -18.66
CA ILE A 306 -2.03 -28.98 -18.27
C ILE A 306 -1.55 -27.52 -18.34
N THR A 307 -1.85 -26.71 -17.33
CA THR A 307 -1.21 -25.42 -16.99
C THR A 307 -1.95 -24.85 -15.78
N LYS A 308 -1.22 -24.65 -14.68
CA LYS A 308 -1.55 -23.96 -13.42
C LYS A 308 -2.88 -23.17 -13.43
N HIS A 309 -3.80 -23.53 -12.53
CA HIS A 309 -5.06 -22.82 -12.32
C HIS A 309 -5.04 -22.05 -11.01
N PHE A 310 -5.56 -20.82 -11.00
CA PHE A 310 -5.58 -19.97 -9.81
C PHE A 310 -6.98 -19.69 -9.30
N ILE A 311 -7.14 -19.88 -8.00
CA ILE A 311 -8.32 -19.43 -7.26
C ILE A 311 -7.86 -18.35 -6.31
N PHE A 312 -8.12 -17.08 -6.63
CA PHE A 312 -7.75 -15.95 -5.78
C PHE A 312 -8.82 -15.73 -4.70
N ASN A 313 -8.43 -15.36 -3.48
CA ASN A 313 -9.33 -15.18 -2.35
C ASN A 313 -8.95 -13.92 -1.56
N ASP A 314 -9.86 -12.95 -1.54
CA ASP A 314 -9.75 -11.65 -0.86
C ASP A 314 -11.04 -11.23 -0.10
N ASP A 315 -11.82 -12.22 0.39
CA ASP A 315 -13.22 -12.19 0.88
C ASP A 315 -14.15 -12.94 -0.09
N VAL A 316 -13.92 -12.74 -1.39
CA VAL A 316 -14.65 -13.44 -2.46
C VAL A 316 -13.65 -14.21 -3.30
N THR A 317 -13.98 -15.46 -3.53
CA THR A 317 -13.15 -16.34 -4.32
C THR A 317 -13.30 -15.99 -5.82
N LEU A 318 -12.21 -16.03 -6.57
CA LEU A 318 -12.16 -15.71 -8.00
C LEU A 318 -11.49 -16.86 -8.73
N THR A 319 -12.32 -17.63 -9.45
CA THR A 319 -11.84 -18.63 -10.39
C THR A 319 -11.24 -17.97 -11.63
N ILE A 320 -9.97 -18.27 -11.94
CA ILE A 320 -9.24 -17.72 -13.09
C ILE A 320 -8.86 -18.84 -14.06
N GLY A 321 -9.23 -18.69 -15.33
CA GLY A 321 -9.00 -19.70 -16.37
C GLY A 321 -8.73 -19.11 -17.75
N LYS A 322 -8.22 -19.96 -18.65
CA LYS A 322 -7.73 -19.62 -20.00
C LYS A 322 -8.78 -19.05 -20.99
N ASP A 323 -10.07 -19.23 -20.69
CA ASP A 323 -11.18 -18.88 -21.57
C ASP A 323 -12.08 -17.87 -20.86
N THR A 324 -12.38 -16.79 -21.56
CA THR A 324 -13.23 -15.69 -21.11
C THR A 324 -14.68 -16.13 -20.86
N ASP A 325 -15.19 -15.73 -19.69
CA ASP A 325 -16.58 -15.35 -19.36
C ASP A 325 -17.73 -16.36 -19.15
N LYS A 326 -17.59 -17.68 -19.30
CA LYS A 326 -18.75 -18.58 -18.99
C LYS A 326 -18.48 -19.92 -18.29
N LYS A 327 -17.23 -20.35 -18.12
CA LYS A 327 -16.89 -21.66 -17.54
C LYS A 327 -16.23 -21.54 -16.17
N ALA A 328 -16.67 -22.32 -15.18
CA ALA A 328 -16.10 -22.39 -13.83
C ALA A 328 -15.60 -23.81 -13.51
N PHE A 329 -14.81 -23.95 -12.42
CA PHE A 329 -14.34 -25.25 -11.95
C PHE A 329 -15.34 -25.88 -11.00
N TYR A 330 -15.69 -27.13 -11.31
CA TYR A 330 -16.55 -27.94 -10.49
C TYR A 330 -15.85 -29.24 -10.12
N ILE A 331 -16.19 -29.74 -8.94
CA ILE A 331 -15.82 -31.05 -8.45
C ILE A 331 -17.06 -31.91 -8.42
N TYR A 332 -16.92 -33.15 -8.86
CA TYR A 332 -17.87 -34.21 -8.57
C TYR A 332 -17.10 -35.46 -8.12
N HIS A 333 -17.76 -36.27 -7.28
CA HIS A 333 -17.20 -37.54 -6.84
C HIS A 333 -17.58 -38.64 -7.84
N ASP A 334 -16.57 -39.36 -8.35
CA ASP A 334 -16.78 -40.54 -9.18
C ASP A 334 -16.72 -41.80 -8.32
N GLN A 335 -17.84 -42.50 -8.21
CA GLN A 335 -17.95 -43.68 -7.35
C GLN A 335 -17.13 -44.88 -7.85
N ASN A 336 -16.90 -44.99 -9.16
CA ASN A 336 -16.18 -46.11 -9.74
C ASN A 336 -14.67 -45.91 -9.56
N ASP A 337 -14.19 -44.72 -9.93
CA ASP A 337 -12.77 -44.40 -9.88
C ASP A 337 -12.30 -44.01 -8.47
N ARG A 338 -13.25 -43.71 -7.55
CA ARG A 338 -13.00 -43.20 -6.19
C ARG A 338 -12.14 -41.94 -6.17
N TYR A 339 -12.22 -41.14 -7.24
CA TYR A 339 -11.59 -39.84 -7.36
C TYR A 339 -12.63 -38.73 -7.30
N ASN A 340 -12.20 -37.56 -6.81
CA ASN A 340 -12.92 -36.32 -7.02
C ASN A 340 -12.39 -35.66 -8.29
N TYR A 341 -13.16 -35.69 -9.36
CA TYR A 341 -12.72 -35.12 -10.62
C TYR A 341 -12.96 -33.61 -10.64
N ILE A 342 -11.90 -32.86 -10.91
CA ILE A 342 -11.94 -31.43 -11.20
C ILE A 342 -12.19 -31.27 -12.71
N VAL A 343 -13.28 -30.58 -13.07
CA VAL A 343 -13.66 -30.29 -14.46
C VAL A 343 -13.99 -28.82 -14.66
N LYS A 344 -13.86 -28.35 -15.89
CA LYS A 344 -14.23 -27.00 -16.31
C LYS A 344 -15.51 -27.05 -17.15
N LYS A 345 -16.62 -26.48 -16.67
CA LYS A 345 -17.94 -26.52 -17.33
C LYS A 345 -18.67 -25.17 -17.28
N GLU A 346 -19.60 -24.91 -18.21
CA GLU A 346 -20.49 -23.75 -18.13
C GLU A 346 -21.61 -23.99 -17.11
N LYS A 347 -22.18 -22.92 -16.55
CA LYS A 347 -23.24 -23.03 -15.53
C LYS A 347 -24.46 -23.84 -15.98
N LYS A 348 -24.75 -23.83 -17.28
CA LYS A 348 -25.87 -24.56 -17.89
C LYS A 348 -25.62 -26.08 -18.03
N ASP A 349 -24.37 -26.53 -17.93
CA ASP A 349 -23.95 -27.93 -18.19
C ASP A 349 -23.70 -28.73 -16.88
N ILE A 350 -24.23 -28.24 -15.76
CA ILE A 350 -24.00 -28.74 -14.39
C ILE A 350 -25.13 -29.67 -13.96
N GLU A 351 -24.77 -30.81 -13.38
CA GLU A 351 -25.69 -31.72 -12.68
C GLU A 351 -25.68 -31.45 -11.17
N ASP A 352 -26.73 -31.87 -10.45
CA ASP A 352 -26.91 -31.56 -9.02
C ASP A 352 -25.79 -32.08 -8.09
N ASN A 353 -25.00 -33.07 -8.53
CA ASN A 353 -23.87 -33.65 -7.78
C ASN A 353 -22.57 -32.84 -7.87
N TYR A 354 -22.52 -31.79 -8.70
CA TYR A 354 -21.34 -30.95 -8.87
C TYR A 354 -21.30 -29.84 -7.81
N ILE A 355 -20.12 -29.60 -7.26
CA ILE A 355 -19.87 -28.53 -6.31
C ILE A 355 -18.79 -27.61 -6.89
N GLU A 356 -19.01 -26.30 -6.85
CA GLU A 356 -17.99 -25.32 -7.25
C GLU A 356 -16.74 -25.50 -6.40
N LEU A 357 -15.59 -25.69 -7.06
CA LEU A 357 -14.29 -25.87 -6.39
C LEU A 357 -14.00 -24.72 -5.44
N GLU A 358 -14.32 -23.51 -5.86
CA GLU A 358 -14.11 -22.28 -5.09
C GLU A 358 -14.85 -22.27 -3.74
N LYS A 359 -16.08 -22.81 -3.67
CA LYS A 359 -16.85 -22.91 -2.40
C LYS A 359 -16.18 -23.85 -1.39
N ILE A 360 -15.63 -24.96 -1.88
CA ILE A 360 -14.93 -25.94 -1.03
C ILE A 360 -13.60 -25.36 -0.58
N CYS A 361 -12.84 -24.76 -1.50
CA CYS A 361 -11.59 -24.07 -1.19
C CYS A 361 -11.79 -23.00 -0.11
N GLN A 362 -12.81 -22.13 -0.26
CA GLN A 362 -13.10 -21.10 0.73
C GLN A 362 -13.39 -21.70 2.11
N SER A 363 -14.20 -22.75 2.16
CA SER A 363 -14.55 -23.42 3.41
C SER A 363 -13.33 -24.05 4.09
N VAL A 364 -12.45 -24.69 3.33
CA VAL A 364 -11.22 -25.31 3.83
C VAL A 364 -10.19 -24.27 4.26
N ILE A 365 -9.97 -23.22 3.47
CA ILE A 365 -9.04 -22.13 3.80
C ILE A 365 -9.49 -21.41 5.07
N ASN A 366 -10.79 -21.08 5.18
CA ASN A 366 -11.34 -20.46 6.39
C ASN A 366 -11.17 -21.36 7.62
N CYS A 367 -11.41 -22.68 7.48
CA CYS A 367 -11.19 -23.64 8.56
C CYS A 367 -9.72 -23.68 9.01
N ILE A 368 -8.76 -23.66 8.08
CA ILE A 368 -7.33 -23.64 8.39
C ILE A 368 -6.93 -22.32 9.08
N ASN A 369 -7.41 -21.18 8.56
CA ASN A 369 -7.13 -19.87 9.15
C ASN A 369 -7.66 -19.79 10.58
N GLU A 370 -8.92 -20.19 10.79
CA GLU A 370 -9.54 -20.22 12.11
C GLU A 370 -8.84 -21.20 13.06
N PHE A 371 -8.40 -22.36 12.56
CA PHE A 371 -7.53 -23.25 13.32
C PHE A 371 -6.26 -22.53 13.79
N CYS A 372 -5.53 -21.84 12.90
CA CYS A 372 -4.33 -21.09 13.26
C CYS A 372 -4.62 -20.00 14.32
N GLU A 373 -5.72 -19.27 14.19
CA GLU A 373 -6.13 -18.25 15.17
C GLU A 373 -6.41 -18.85 16.55
N LYS A 374 -7.21 -19.93 16.61
CA LYS A 374 -7.58 -20.55 17.89
C LYS A 374 -6.41 -21.29 18.55
N MET A 375 -5.48 -21.84 17.76
CA MET A 375 -4.26 -22.46 18.28
C MET A 375 -3.40 -21.49 19.08
N ILE A 376 -3.47 -20.18 18.84
CA ILE A 376 -2.76 -19.17 19.64
C ILE A 376 -3.16 -19.26 21.12
N PHE A 377 -4.45 -19.44 21.42
CA PHE A 377 -4.93 -19.57 22.80
C PHE A 377 -4.46 -20.86 23.46
N ILE A 378 -4.44 -21.97 22.71
CA ILE A 378 -3.94 -23.27 23.18
C ILE A 378 -2.43 -23.17 23.48
N ILE A 379 -1.67 -22.54 22.59
CA ILE A 379 -0.23 -22.32 22.75
C ILE A 379 0.06 -21.42 23.95
N ASP A 380 -0.67 -20.31 24.09
CA ASP A 380 -0.51 -19.39 25.22
C ASP A 380 -0.84 -20.08 26.54
N GLY A 381 -1.90 -20.87 26.57
CA GLY A 381 -2.26 -21.65 27.75
C GLY A 381 -1.25 -22.74 28.11
N TYR A 382 -0.65 -23.42 27.13
CA TYR A 382 0.47 -24.33 27.39
C TYR A 382 1.69 -23.59 27.95
N ARG A 383 2.00 -22.39 27.44
CA ARG A 383 3.09 -21.55 27.95
C ARG A 383 2.85 -21.14 29.39
N GLU A 384 1.64 -20.72 29.73
CA GLU A 384 1.28 -20.40 31.12
C GLU A 384 1.45 -21.62 32.04
N PHE A 385 1.02 -22.81 31.59
CA PHE A 385 1.20 -24.06 32.33
C PHE A 385 2.69 -24.40 32.54
N TYR A 386 3.50 -24.35 31.48
CA TYR A 386 4.94 -24.60 31.56
C TYR A 386 5.62 -23.60 32.50
N ASN A 387 5.31 -22.32 32.35
CA ASN A 387 5.92 -21.26 33.17
C ASN A 387 5.57 -21.38 34.66
N LYS A 388 4.42 -21.97 35.00
CA LYS A 388 4.03 -22.29 36.39
C LYS A 388 4.71 -23.55 36.93
N THR A 389 5.13 -24.47 36.08
CA THR A 389 5.63 -25.81 36.46
C THR A 389 7.12 -26.01 36.21
N LYS A 390 7.79 -25.02 35.58
CA LYS A 390 9.22 -25.08 35.27
C LYS A 390 10.10 -25.05 36.55
N PRO A 391 11.32 -25.62 36.50
CA PRO A 391 12.33 -25.41 37.53
C PRO A 391 12.70 -23.93 37.67
N GLU A 392 12.99 -23.45 38.89
CA GLU A 392 13.31 -22.02 39.16
C GLU A 392 14.46 -21.46 38.31
N LEU A 393 15.39 -22.32 37.88
CA LEU A 393 16.58 -21.95 37.11
C LEU A 393 16.33 -21.83 35.60
N GLU A 394 15.16 -22.23 35.10
CA GLU A 394 14.84 -22.16 33.67
C GLU A 394 14.18 -20.83 33.28
N SER A 395 14.51 -20.33 32.09
CA SER A 395 13.86 -19.15 31.52
C SER A 395 12.39 -19.41 31.22
N ASN A 396 11.58 -18.34 31.15
CA ASN A 396 10.20 -18.46 30.70
C ASN A 396 10.15 -19.01 29.27
N PHE A 397 9.14 -19.84 28.98
CA PHE A 397 8.89 -20.43 27.68
C PHE A 397 8.55 -19.33 26.65
N ALA A 398 9.40 -19.17 25.64
CA ALA A 398 9.18 -18.17 24.59
C ALA A 398 7.95 -18.54 23.74
N SER A 399 7.30 -17.56 23.12
CA SER A 399 6.12 -17.77 22.26
C SER A 399 6.39 -18.73 21.10
N GLN A 400 7.58 -18.61 20.51
CA GLN A 400 8.03 -19.45 19.41
C GLN A 400 8.28 -20.90 19.84
N ASP A 401 8.79 -21.10 21.05
CA ASP A 401 9.00 -22.43 21.63
C ASP A 401 7.66 -23.10 21.93
N GLY A 402 6.73 -22.35 22.55
CA GLY A 402 5.34 -22.73 22.75
C GLY A 402 4.69 -23.22 21.46
N CYS A 403 4.77 -22.39 20.43
CA CYS A 403 4.19 -22.70 19.13
C CYS A 403 4.84 -23.94 18.51
N SER A 404 6.18 -23.99 18.47
CA SER A 404 6.90 -25.14 17.90
C SER A 404 6.57 -26.44 18.63
N THR A 405 6.57 -26.45 19.95
CA THR A 405 6.27 -27.63 20.77
C THR A 405 4.84 -28.13 20.54
N VAL A 406 3.83 -27.26 20.63
CA VAL A 406 2.43 -27.66 20.49
C VAL A 406 2.11 -28.11 19.05
N ILE A 407 2.66 -27.44 18.04
CA ILE A 407 2.43 -27.82 16.64
C ILE A 407 3.20 -29.08 16.25
N ASP A 408 4.42 -29.27 16.76
CA ASP A 408 5.18 -30.51 16.56
C ASP A 408 4.45 -31.72 17.16
N PHE A 409 3.80 -31.53 18.32
CA PHE A 409 2.97 -32.55 18.96
C PHE A 409 1.80 -33.05 18.07
N LEU A 410 1.31 -32.24 17.14
CA LEU A 410 0.27 -32.65 16.18
C LEU A 410 0.77 -33.63 15.11
N ASN A 411 2.10 -33.79 14.96
CA ASN A 411 2.74 -34.73 14.04
C ASN A 411 2.25 -34.62 12.57
N ILE A 412 2.17 -33.39 12.06
CA ILE A 412 1.60 -33.06 10.74
C ILE A 412 2.62 -33.04 9.59
N GLY A 413 3.89 -33.37 9.87
CA GLY A 413 5.01 -33.30 8.93
C GLY A 413 5.66 -31.91 8.86
N GLU A 414 6.96 -31.89 8.53
CA GLU A 414 7.81 -30.69 8.62
C GLU A 414 7.37 -29.53 7.69
N GLU A 415 6.90 -29.81 6.47
CA GLU A 415 6.42 -28.77 5.56
C GLU A 415 5.16 -28.07 6.11
N ASN A 416 4.18 -28.86 6.58
CA ASN A 416 2.94 -28.35 7.15
C ASN A 416 3.18 -27.62 8.47
N LYS A 417 4.07 -28.15 9.31
CA LYS A 417 4.50 -27.53 10.57
C LYS A 417 5.09 -26.15 10.33
N LYS A 418 5.99 -26.00 9.37
CA LYS A 418 6.59 -24.69 9.02
C LYS A 418 5.52 -23.69 8.57
N PHE A 419 4.58 -24.11 7.73
CA PHE A 419 3.47 -23.28 7.29
C PHE A 419 2.60 -22.80 8.46
N ILE A 420 2.14 -23.72 9.32
CA ILE A 420 1.25 -23.39 10.44
C ILE A 420 1.95 -22.54 11.48
N ILE A 421 3.18 -22.89 11.89
CA ILE A 421 3.95 -22.10 12.87
C ILE A 421 4.09 -20.66 12.37
N ASN A 422 4.40 -20.46 11.08
CA ASN A 422 4.54 -19.13 10.52
C ASN A 422 3.21 -18.35 10.58
N GLN A 423 2.10 -18.96 10.15
CA GLN A 423 0.78 -18.31 10.21
C GLN A 423 0.38 -17.94 11.65
N ILE A 424 0.66 -18.81 12.62
CA ILE A 424 0.36 -18.58 14.04
C ILE A 424 1.21 -17.43 14.58
N LEU A 425 2.53 -17.47 14.38
CA LEU A 425 3.45 -16.49 14.96
C LEU A 425 3.22 -15.08 14.42
N GLN A 426 2.83 -14.94 13.15
CA GLN A 426 2.48 -13.66 12.54
C GLN A 426 1.26 -13.01 13.21
N ASN A 427 0.31 -13.82 13.70
CA ASN A 427 -0.93 -13.34 14.31
C ASN A 427 -0.88 -13.32 15.86
N TYR A 428 0.12 -13.97 16.46
CA TYR A 428 0.22 -14.26 17.88
C TYR A 428 0.05 -13.01 18.77
N THR A 429 0.84 -11.97 18.51
CA THR A 429 0.84 -10.74 19.32
C THR A 429 -0.49 -10.00 19.22
N ASN A 430 -1.02 -9.84 18.01
CA ASN A 430 -2.26 -9.08 17.77
C ASN A 430 -3.45 -9.77 18.45
N ILE A 431 -3.53 -11.10 18.35
CA ILE A 431 -4.63 -11.89 18.92
C ILE A 431 -4.55 -11.95 20.45
N ILE A 432 -3.36 -12.10 21.03
CA ILE A 432 -3.22 -12.12 22.49
C ILE A 432 -3.48 -10.75 23.10
N LYS A 433 -3.02 -9.66 22.49
CA LYS A 433 -3.29 -8.31 23.01
C LYS A 433 -4.76 -7.91 22.85
N SER A 434 -5.46 -8.46 21.86
CA SER A 434 -6.90 -8.32 21.70
C SER A 434 -7.74 -9.35 22.49
N LYS A 435 -7.11 -10.18 23.35
CA LYS A 435 -7.77 -11.23 24.18
C LYS A 435 -9.07 -10.76 24.82
N LYS A 436 -9.12 -9.51 25.29
CA LYS A 436 -10.26 -8.93 26.01
C LYS A 436 -11.56 -8.91 25.18
N TYR A 437 -11.48 -8.88 23.85
CA TYR A 437 -12.64 -8.83 22.96
C TYR A 437 -13.03 -10.19 22.36
N ILE A 438 -12.17 -11.21 22.42
CA ILE A 438 -12.41 -12.48 21.71
C ILE A 438 -13.15 -13.48 22.60
N PHE A 439 -12.83 -13.55 23.90
CA PHE A 439 -13.47 -14.48 24.83
C PHE A 439 -14.91 -14.09 25.20
N GLU A 440 -15.25 -12.80 25.29
CA GLU A 440 -16.64 -12.34 25.48
C GLU A 440 -17.55 -12.68 24.27
N ASN A 441 -16.97 -13.01 23.12
CA ASN A 441 -17.69 -13.25 21.85
C ASN A 441 -17.83 -14.74 21.48
N ILE A 442 -17.24 -15.67 22.22
CA ILE A 442 -17.39 -17.11 21.94
C ILE A 442 -18.85 -17.56 22.14
N ASP A 443 -19.57 -16.92 23.07
CA ASP A 443 -21.00 -17.20 23.34
C ASP A 443 -21.96 -16.45 22.38
N ASN A 444 -21.48 -15.53 21.53
CA ASN A 444 -22.28 -14.67 20.65
C ASN A 444 -21.87 -14.75 19.17
N SER A 445 -21.69 -15.97 18.65
CA SER A 445 -21.24 -16.25 17.28
C SER A 445 -22.19 -15.82 16.14
N SER A 446 -23.31 -15.14 16.43
CA SER A 446 -24.34 -14.80 15.43
C SER A 446 -24.38 -13.33 14.98
N LYS A 447 -23.51 -12.44 15.50
CA LYS A 447 -23.60 -10.98 15.21
C LYS A 447 -22.28 -10.25 14.95
N LYS A 448 -21.33 -10.87 14.25
CA LYS A 448 -20.28 -10.10 13.56
C LYS A 448 -20.36 -10.37 12.06
N THR A 449 -20.88 -9.39 11.31
CA THR A 449 -20.43 -9.19 9.94
C THR A 449 -18.97 -8.75 10.03
N ASN A 450 -18.04 -9.68 10.20
CA ASN A 450 -16.61 -9.43 10.03
C ASN A 450 -16.41 -9.06 8.56
N LYS A 451 -16.55 -7.76 8.23
CA LYS A 451 -16.17 -7.27 6.91
C LYS A 451 -14.69 -7.52 6.75
N TYR A 452 -14.32 -8.20 5.69
CA TYR A 452 -12.93 -8.46 5.34
C TYR A 452 -12.12 -7.18 5.33
N ASN A 453 -10.93 -7.21 5.94
CA ASN A 453 -9.97 -6.12 5.92
C ASN A 453 -8.66 -6.64 5.33
N PHE A 454 -8.27 -6.13 4.17
CA PHE A 454 -7.03 -6.52 3.49
C PHE A 454 -5.79 -6.37 4.39
N TYR A 455 -5.72 -5.31 5.22
CA TYR A 455 -4.56 -5.09 6.10
C TYR A 455 -4.42 -6.16 7.19
N GLU A 456 -5.54 -6.75 7.63
CA GLU A 456 -5.57 -7.82 8.64
C GLU A 456 -5.48 -9.22 8.04
N ASN A 457 -6.17 -9.44 6.92
CA ASN A 457 -6.42 -10.76 6.35
C ASN A 457 -5.50 -11.09 5.18
N GLY A 458 -4.94 -10.06 4.52
CA GLY A 458 -4.04 -10.21 3.38
C GLY A 458 -4.74 -10.64 2.10
N PHE A 459 -4.22 -11.65 1.40
CA PHE A 459 -4.92 -12.38 0.33
C PHE A 459 -4.35 -13.79 0.19
N SER A 460 -4.99 -14.65 -0.59
CA SER A 460 -4.43 -15.95 -0.95
C SER A 460 -4.79 -16.36 -2.37
N TYR A 461 -4.02 -17.28 -2.95
CA TYR A 461 -4.46 -17.97 -4.14
C TYR A 461 -4.07 -19.45 -4.13
N LEU A 462 -4.82 -20.27 -4.87
CA LEU A 462 -4.59 -21.71 -4.93
C LEU A 462 -4.16 -22.12 -6.34
N GLU A 463 -3.03 -22.81 -6.47
CA GLU A 463 -2.49 -23.38 -7.70
C GLU A 463 -2.82 -24.88 -7.80
N VAL A 464 -3.61 -25.29 -8.80
CA VAL A 464 -3.84 -26.72 -9.08
C VAL A 464 -2.75 -27.25 -10.03
N LYS A 465 -2.03 -28.29 -9.60
CA LYS A 465 -0.96 -28.95 -10.38
C LYS A 465 -1.21 -30.45 -10.49
N ASP A 466 -1.17 -30.99 -11.71
CA ASP A 466 -1.11 -32.43 -11.98
C ASP A 466 0.28 -32.78 -12.52
N ASP A 467 0.93 -33.82 -11.98
CA ASP A 467 2.31 -34.19 -12.29
C ASP A 467 2.47 -35.72 -12.22
N ILE A 468 3.37 -36.26 -13.05
CA ILE A 468 3.67 -37.70 -13.10
C ILE A 468 4.19 -38.18 -11.75
N GLN A 469 4.97 -37.37 -11.03
CA GLN A 469 5.52 -37.73 -9.72
C GLN A 469 4.44 -37.93 -8.63
N HIS A 470 3.24 -37.41 -8.85
CA HIS A 470 2.10 -37.60 -7.96
C HIS A 470 0.85 -37.98 -8.76
N ASN A 471 0.97 -38.90 -9.73
CA ASN A 471 -0.12 -39.19 -10.66
C ASN A 471 -1.42 -39.72 -9.99
N LEU A 472 -1.36 -40.20 -8.75
CA LEU A 472 -2.54 -40.61 -7.97
C LEU A 472 -3.32 -39.42 -7.37
N GLU A 473 -2.82 -38.19 -7.47
CA GLU A 473 -3.52 -36.99 -7.00
C GLU A 473 -3.09 -35.72 -7.74
N SER A 474 -4.04 -34.86 -8.07
CA SER A 474 -3.75 -33.47 -8.44
C SER A 474 -3.61 -32.63 -7.17
N LYS A 475 -2.46 -31.98 -7.02
CA LYS A 475 -2.13 -31.19 -5.82
C LYS A 475 -2.71 -29.79 -5.91
N CYS A 476 -3.25 -29.33 -4.79
CA CYS A 476 -3.89 -28.02 -4.66
C CYS A 476 -3.05 -27.12 -3.75
N TYR A 477 -2.05 -26.44 -4.32
CA TYR A 477 -1.09 -25.63 -3.57
C TYR A 477 -1.67 -24.28 -3.18
N LEU A 478 -1.86 -24.06 -1.89
CA LEU A 478 -2.26 -22.76 -1.33
C LEU A 478 -1.03 -21.87 -1.13
N TYR A 479 -1.07 -20.68 -1.71
CA TYR A 479 -0.19 -19.55 -1.43
C TYR A 479 -0.96 -18.55 -0.57
N SER A 480 -0.55 -18.40 0.69
CA SER A 480 -1.23 -17.55 1.67
C SER A 480 -0.38 -16.34 2.03
N TYR A 481 -0.84 -15.16 1.64
CA TYR A 481 -0.24 -13.86 1.94
C TYR A 481 -1.07 -13.16 3.02
N ASN A 482 -1.20 -13.78 4.19
CA ASN A 482 -2.06 -13.35 5.31
C ASN A 482 -1.46 -12.22 6.18
N THR A 483 -0.32 -11.66 5.76
CA THR A 483 0.43 -10.65 6.50
C THR A 483 0.73 -9.48 5.58
N THR A 484 0.55 -8.26 6.07
CA THR A 484 0.88 -7.02 5.37
C THR A 484 2.01 -6.28 6.08
N PRO A 485 2.77 -5.40 5.38
CA PRO A 485 3.72 -4.50 6.01
C PRO A 485 3.10 -3.67 7.15
N GLU A 486 1.86 -3.19 6.97
CA GLU A 486 1.10 -2.43 7.96
C GLU A 486 0.90 -3.23 9.25
N LYS A 487 0.49 -4.49 9.13
CA LYS A 487 0.27 -5.39 10.27
C LYS A 487 1.55 -5.65 11.07
N ILE A 488 2.69 -5.79 10.38
CA ILE A 488 4.00 -5.98 11.02
C ILE A 488 4.41 -4.70 11.79
N ILE A 489 4.27 -3.52 11.19
CA ILE A 489 4.60 -2.25 11.86
C ILE A 489 3.68 -1.99 13.05
N ALA A 490 2.38 -2.26 12.93
CA ALA A 490 1.45 -2.16 14.05
C ALA A 490 1.87 -3.08 15.20
N SER A 491 2.18 -4.36 14.91
CA SER A 491 2.68 -5.30 15.92
C SER A 491 3.99 -4.83 16.57
N THR A 492 4.89 -4.22 15.79
CA THR A 492 6.13 -3.62 16.28
C THR A 492 5.85 -2.47 17.24
N ALA A 493 4.98 -1.53 16.85
CA ALA A 493 4.57 -0.38 17.66
C ALA A 493 3.84 -0.78 18.95
N MET A 494 3.20 -1.95 18.98
CA MET A 494 2.63 -2.49 20.22
C MET A 494 3.70 -2.99 21.21
N ASN A 495 4.93 -3.29 20.75
CA ASN A 495 6.02 -3.85 21.58
C ASN A 495 7.15 -2.85 21.86
N TYR A 496 7.27 -1.81 21.04
CA TYR A 496 8.32 -0.80 21.09
C TYR A 496 7.70 0.58 21.00
N HIS A 497 8.31 1.56 21.67
CA HIS A 497 8.07 2.96 21.33
C HIS A 497 8.78 3.26 20.01
N VAL A 498 8.04 3.37 18.91
CA VAL A 498 8.62 3.51 17.56
C VAL A 498 8.70 4.97 17.15
N ILE A 499 9.89 5.42 16.78
CA ILE A 499 10.14 6.75 16.20
C ILE A 499 10.64 6.57 14.76
N GLY A 500 9.77 6.80 13.80
CA GLY A 500 10.10 6.82 12.38
C GLY A 500 10.60 8.21 11.97
N ILE A 501 11.78 8.28 11.34
CA ILE A 501 12.32 9.53 10.79
C ILE A 501 12.38 9.41 9.26
N SER A 502 11.74 10.34 8.55
CA SER A 502 11.83 10.41 7.09
C SER A 502 11.42 11.80 6.58
N ALA A 503 11.82 12.15 5.36
CA ALA A 503 11.35 13.36 4.70
C ALA A 503 10.01 13.15 3.96
N THR A 504 9.57 11.90 3.81
CA THR A 504 8.36 11.52 3.07
C THR A 504 7.42 10.66 3.90
N SER A 505 7.54 10.75 5.23
CA SER A 505 6.72 9.93 6.15
C SER A 505 5.24 10.33 6.13
N SER A 506 4.93 11.59 5.77
CA SER A 506 3.56 12.12 5.67
C SER A 506 2.83 11.74 4.37
N PHE A 507 3.53 11.16 3.39
CA PHE A 507 2.94 10.85 2.08
C PHE A 507 1.90 9.74 2.23
N LYS A 508 0.62 10.09 2.04
CA LYS A 508 -0.55 9.20 2.19
C LYS A 508 -0.78 8.32 0.96
N SER A 509 0.19 7.47 0.65
CA SER A 509 0.04 6.47 -0.42
C SER A 509 0.49 5.10 0.03
N ALA A 510 -0.45 4.17 0.12
CA ALA A 510 -0.20 2.78 0.46
C ALA A 510 0.61 2.02 -0.63
N LEU A 511 0.92 2.63 -1.77
CA LEU A 511 1.83 2.02 -2.76
C LEU A 511 3.31 2.24 -2.41
N VAL A 512 3.63 3.34 -1.73
CA VAL A 512 5.03 3.74 -1.47
C VAL A 512 5.33 4.02 0.00
N ASN A 513 4.32 4.03 0.87
CA ASN A 513 4.39 4.20 2.31
C ASN A 513 3.32 3.32 2.97
N TYR A 514 3.28 3.22 4.29
CA TYR A 514 2.22 2.52 5.01
C TYR A 514 0.88 3.24 4.90
N ASP A 515 -0.23 2.50 5.03
CA ASP A 515 -1.54 3.13 5.25
C ASP A 515 -1.59 3.76 6.65
N LEU A 516 -1.36 5.08 6.69
CA LEU A 516 -1.30 5.85 7.92
C LEU A 516 -2.64 5.93 8.64
N ASP A 517 -3.76 5.88 7.89
CA ASP A 517 -5.10 5.93 8.49
C ASP A 517 -5.43 4.60 9.18
N TYR A 518 -5.02 3.47 8.58
CA TYR A 518 -5.07 2.16 9.24
C TYR A 518 -4.19 2.13 10.49
N LEU A 519 -2.93 2.60 10.43
CA LEU A 519 -2.06 2.60 11.61
C LEU A 519 -2.62 3.43 12.77
N LYS A 520 -3.21 4.61 12.48
CA LYS A 520 -3.90 5.43 13.49
C LYS A 520 -5.05 4.70 14.17
N GLN A 521 -5.90 4.06 13.38
CA GLN A 521 -7.08 3.34 13.88
C GLN A 521 -6.68 2.10 14.69
N THR A 522 -5.70 1.34 14.21
CA THR A 522 -5.27 0.08 14.84
C THR A 522 -4.50 0.30 16.13
N LEU A 523 -3.72 1.39 16.23
CA LEU A 523 -2.92 1.71 17.41
C LEU A 523 -3.63 2.66 18.38
N ASP A 524 -4.84 3.12 18.06
CA ASP A 524 -5.60 4.13 18.81
C ASP A 524 -4.80 5.40 19.08
N ILE A 525 -4.22 5.97 18.01
CA ILE A 525 -3.36 7.18 18.07
C ILE A 525 -4.04 8.34 17.36
N ASP A 526 -4.28 9.44 18.08
CA ASP A 526 -4.83 10.68 17.54
C ASP A 526 -3.90 11.30 16.47
N ASN A 527 -2.62 11.48 16.84
CA ASN A 527 -1.62 12.18 16.04
C ASN A 527 -0.33 11.35 15.88
N LEU A 528 -0.02 10.98 14.63
CA LEU A 528 1.24 10.33 14.26
C LEU A 528 2.40 11.32 14.07
N PHE A 529 2.10 12.61 13.93
CA PHE A 529 3.04 13.65 13.50
C PHE A 529 3.20 14.73 14.57
N PRO A 530 4.23 15.59 14.49
CA PRO A 530 4.35 16.76 15.36
C PRO A 530 3.07 17.60 15.33
N ASP A 531 2.75 18.26 16.44
CA ASP A 531 1.58 19.13 16.50
C ASP A 531 1.74 20.39 15.65
N LYS A 532 0.68 21.20 15.51
CA LYS A 532 0.71 22.41 14.68
C LYS A 532 1.79 23.42 15.12
N GLN A 533 2.06 23.53 16.43
CA GLN A 533 3.08 24.48 16.92
C GLN A 533 4.48 23.95 16.59
N GLU A 534 4.73 22.66 16.81
CA GLU A 534 5.97 21.99 16.43
C GLU A 534 6.22 22.07 14.91
N GLN A 535 5.18 21.90 14.09
CA GLN A 535 5.25 22.05 12.62
C GLN A 535 5.62 23.48 12.20
N ILE A 536 5.00 24.50 12.82
CA ILE A 536 5.34 25.91 12.54
C ILE A 536 6.79 26.21 12.93
N LEU A 537 7.29 25.65 14.04
CA LEU A 537 8.69 25.82 14.45
C LEU A 537 9.66 25.18 13.45
N ILE A 538 9.35 23.98 12.95
CA ILE A 538 10.14 23.32 11.90
C ILE A 538 10.16 24.20 10.64
N GLN A 539 8.98 24.68 10.21
CA GLN A 539 8.84 25.46 8.98
C GLN A 539 9.56 26.82 9.07
N ASN A 540 9.35 27.59 10.14
CA ASN A 540 10.01 28.88 10.34
C ASN A 540 11.54 28.75 10.37
N HIS A 541 12.06 27.69 11.02
CA HIS A 541 13.48 27.41 11.01
C HIS A 541 13.98 27.01 9.61
N TYR A 542 13.16 26.28 8.85
CA TYR A 542 13.48 25.90 7.48
C TYR A 542 13.61 27.12 6.57
N ASP A 543 12.60 27.98 6.59
CA ASP A 543 12.53 29.16 5.75
C ASP A 543 13.71 30.10 6.04
N LYS A 544 13.98 30.38 7.33
CA LYS A 544 15.15 31.18 7.73
C LYS A 544 16.48 30.58 7.27
N SER A 545 16.65 29.27 7.37
CA SER A 545 17.88 28.61 6.91
C SER A 545 18.04 28.72 5.39
N ASN A 546 16.94 28.57 4.64
CA ASN A 546 16.97 28.68 3.18
C ASN A 546 17.16 30.11 2.70
N GLU A 547 16.64 31.11 3.41
CA GLU A 547 16.90 32.52 3.12
C GLU A 547 18.41 32.81 3.12
N GLU A 548 19.15 32.28 4.11
CA GLU A 548 20.61 32.42 4.17
C GLU A 548 21.34 31.62 3.07
N ILE A 549 20.96 30.35 2.86
CA ILE A 549 21.63 29.44 1.91
C ILE A 549 21.40 29.86 0.45
N TYR A 550 20.19 30.33 0.12
CA TYR A 550 19.76 30.61 -1.25
C TYR A 550 19.70 32.11 -1.59
N ASN A 551 20.15 33.02 -0.71
CA ASN A 551 20.10 34.47 -0.94
C ASN A 551 20.68 34.89 -2.32
N ASP A 552 21.78 34.27 -2.73
CA ASP A 552 22.48 34.54 -4.00
C ASP A 552 22.38 33.38 -5.02
N VAL A 553 21.40 32.48 -4.85
CA VAL A 553 21.24 31.28 -5.67
C VAL A 553 20.00 31.40 -6.57
N LYS A 554 20.22 31.37 -7.89
CA LYS A 554 19.14 31.29 -8.87
C LYS A 554 18.85 29.83 -9.23
N ILE A 555 17.60 29.40 -9.04
CA ILE A 555 17.11 28.09 -9.48
C ILE A 555 16.34 28.25 -10.79
N ASN A 556 16.86 27.65 -11.86
CA ASN A 556 16.21 27.63 -13.17
C ASN A 556 15.47 26.30 -13.34
N ILE A 557 14.14 26.37 -13.49
CA ILE A 557 13.30 25.20 -13.82
C ILE A 557 13.07 25.18 -15.33
N ASN A 558 13.42 24.07 -15.98
CA ASN A 558 13.22 23.84 -17.41
C ASN A 558 12.37 22.60 -17.64
N PHE A 559 11.16 22.80 -18.16
CA PHE A 559 10.27 21.72 -18.57
C PHE A 559 10.66 21.25 -19.97
N VAL A 560 11.08 19.97 -20.09
CA VAL A 560 11.51 19.35 -21.35
C VAL A 560 10.45 18.37 -21.85
N GLY A 561 9.75 18.74 -22.91
CA GLY A 561 8.72 17.93 -23.56
C GLY A 561 9.17 17.29 -24.88
N GLY A 562 8.25 16.58 -25.54
CA GLY A 562 8.47 15.95 -26.85
C GLY A 562 7.46 14.83 -27.13
N LYS A 563 7.20 14.51 -28.40
CA LYS A 563 6.35 13.37 -28.78
C LYS A 563 7.16 12.07 -28.74
N GLU A 564 6.50 10.95 -28.41
CA GLU A 564 7.09 9.61 -28.46
C GLU A 564 7.13 9.07 -29.91
N GLU A 565 7.73 9.83 -30.83
CA GLU A 565 7.73 9.56 -32.27
C GLU A 565 9.13 9.76 -32.86
N SER A 566 9.42 9.08 -33.97
CA SER A 566 10.71 9.22 -34.65
C SER A 566 10.93 10.62 -35.20
N SER A 567 9.86 11.30 -35.62
CA SER A 567 9.87 12.69 -36.11
C SER A 567 10.48 13.65 -35.09
N TYR A 568 10.05 13.59 -33.83
CA TYR A 568 10.61 14.41 -32.76
C TYR A 568 12.10 14.12 -32.54
N PHE A 569 12.51 12.86 -32.61
CA PHE A 569 13.93 12.50 -32.49
C PHE A 569 14.76 13.02 -33.67
N GLU A 570 14.21 13.03 -34.88
CA GLU A 570 14.85 13.59 -36.08
C GLU A 570 14.99 15.11 -35.99
N GLU A 571 13.95 15.81 -35.53
CA GLU A 571 13.98 17.27 -35.31
C GLU A 571 15.10 17.64 -34.32
N VAL A 572 15.13 16.99 -33.15
CA VAL A 572 16.18 17.22 -32.16
C VAL A 572 17.56 16.83 -32.70
N TRP A 573 17.66 15.75 -33.48
CA TRP A 573 18.93 15.36 -34.09
C TRP A 573 19.45 16.43 -35.05
N LYS A 574 18.56 16.98 -35.88
CA LYS A 574 18.87 18.07 -36.82
C LYS A 574 19.31 19.33 -36.07
N ASP A 575 18.66 19.68 -34.96
CA ASP A 575 19.08 20.82 -34.13
C ASP A 575 20.47 20.61 -33.49
N LEU A 576 20.83 19.37 -33.18
CA LEU A 576 22.10 19.02 -32.51
C LEU A 576 23.28 18.89 -33.47
N PHE A 577 23.06 18.35 -34.66
CA PHE A 577 24.11 17.90 -35.59
C PHE A 577 23.92 18.38 -37.04
N ASP A 578 22.89 19.17 -37.33
CA ASP A 578 22.43 19.44 -38.70
C ASP A 578 22.18 18.11 -39.45
N ASN A 579 22.71 17.98 -40.68
CA ASN A 579 22.64 16.77 -41.49
C ASN A 579 23.82 15.80 -41.27
N LYS A 580 24.57 15.92 -40.16
CA LYS A 580 25.71 15.04 -39.85
C LYS A 580 25.26 13.78 -39.08
N TYR A 581 26.10 12.73 -39.15
CA TYR A 581 25.93 11.47 -38.42
C TYR A 581 24.58 10.74 -38.66
N ILE A 582 23.97 10.93 -39.83
CA ILE A 582 22.65 10.34 -40.20
C ILE A 582 22.65 8.81 -40.12
N VAL A 583 23.79 8.15 -40.38
CA VAL A 583 23.92 6.70 -40.22
C VAL A 583 23.64 6.29 -38.76
N THR A 584 24.23 7.00 -37.79
CA THR A 584 24.01 6.75 -36.35
C THR A 584 22.56 7.03 -35.94
N LEU A 585 21.93 8.07 -36.50
CA LEU A 585 20.49 8.34 -36.30
C LEU A 585 19.64 7.15 -36.79
N ASN A 586 19.93 6.64 -37.98
CA ASN A 586 19.21 5.49 -38.54
C ASN A 586 19.44 4.21 -37.74
N ASP A 587 20.64 4.00 -37.19
CA ASP A 587 20.92 2.86 -36.31
C ASP A 587 20.17 2.97 -34.98
N HIS A 588 20.04 4.17 -34.41
CA HIS A 588 19.16 4.41 -33.26
C HIS A 588 17.71 4.05 -33.58
N LYS A 589 17.18 4.47 -34.74
CA LYS A 589 15.80 4.13 -35.14
C LYS A 589 15.58 2.63 -35.29
N LYS A 590 16.54 1.91 -35.89
CA LYS A 590 16.49 0.44 -35.99
C LYS A 590 16.48 -0.23 -34.63
N VAL A 591 17.33 0.24 -33.70
CA VAL A 591 17.39 -0.31 -32.35
C VAL A 591 16.10 0.00 -31.60
N ILE A 592 15.64 1.25 -31.57
CA ILE A 592 14.43 1.64 -30.83
C ILE A 592 13.20 0.89 -31.35
N ASN A 593 12.96 0.92 -32.67
CA ASN A 593 11.80 0.35 -33.35
C ASN A 593 10.42 0.79 -32.80
N ASP A 594 9.35 0.43 -33.52
CA ASP A 594 7.99 0.87 -33.17
C ASP A 594 7.45 0.30 -31.86
N ASN A 595 8.04 -0.79 -31.34
CA ASN A 595 7.61 -1.39 -30.08
C ASN A 595 8.16 -0.65 -28.84
N ARG A 596 9.06 0.34 -29.03
CA ARG A 596 9.68 1.11 -27.92
C ARG A 596 9.67 2.61 -28.19
N LYS A 597 8.58 3.13 -28.76
CA LYS A 597 8.39 4.54 -29.13
C LYS A 597 8.78 5.55 -28.04
N TYR A 598 8.54 5.25 -26.76
CA TYR A 598 8.96 6.11 -25.64
C TYR A 598 10.48 6.41 -25.62
N LEU A 599 11.31 5.52 -26.18
CA LEU A 599 12.76 5.73 -26.25
C LEU A 599 13.15 6.85 -27.22
N TYR A 600 12.34 7.15 -28.24
CA TYR A 600 12.61 8.28 -29.14
C TYR A 600 12.67 9.59 -28.36
N LYS A 601 11.60 9.89 -27.61
CA LYS A 601 11.54 11.05 -26.71
C LYS A 601 12.67 11.00 -25.67
N THR A 602 12.89 9.84 -25.06
CA THR A 602 13.88 9.70 -23.97
C THR A 602 15.30 10.00 -24.45
N MET A 603 15.71 9.47 -25.60
CA MET A 603 17.05 9.70 -26.16
C MET A 603 17.20 11.12 -26.72
N ALA A 604 16.16 11.65 -27.38
CA ALA A 604 16.14 13.04 -27.84
C ALA A 604 16.41 14.01 -26.68
N ASN A 605 15.65 13.85 -25.59
CA ASN A 605 15.77 14.70 -24.41
C ASN A 605 17.14 14.54 -23.71
N LEU A 606 17.68 13.32 -23.66
CA LEU A 606 19.03 13.08 -23.14
C LEU A 606 20.08 13.89 -23.91
N TYR A 607 20.07 13.82 -25.24
CA TYR A 607 21.06 14.53 -26.05
C TYR A 607 20.88 16.04 -26.02
N LYS A 608 19.63 16.52 -26.01
CA LYS A 608 19.31 17.95 -25.85
C LYS A 608 19.85 18.50 -24.53
N VAL A 609 19.55 17.84 -23.41
CA VAL A 609 20.00 18.26 -22.08
C VAL A 609 21.53 18.13 -21.94
N PHE A 610 22.12 17.10 -22.54
CA PHE A 610 23.58 16.95 -22.57
C PHE A 610 24.24 18.09 -23.35
N LYS A 611 23.67 18.51 -24.49
CA LYS A 611 24.15 19.68 -25.24
C LYS A 611 24.06 20.96 -24.41
N ASP A 612 22.95 21.20 -23.72
CA ASP A 612 22.78 22.35 -22.82
C ASP A 612 23.83 22.35 -21.70
N PHE A 613 24.13 21.18 -21.13
CA PHE A 613 25.22 21.04 -20.17
C PHE A 613 26.54 21.45 -20.81
N ILE A 614 26.89 20.92 -21.98
CA ILE A 614 28.14 21.22 -22.69
C ILE A 614 28.34 22.72 -22.94
N LEU A 615 27.27 23.41 -23.38
CA LEU A 615 27.30 24.84 -23.74
C LEU A 615 27.40 25.77 -22.52
N ASP A 616 26.86 25.37 -21.37
CA ASP A 616 26.88 26.19 -20.16
C ASP A 616 28.09 25.88 -19.26
N ASN A 617 29.16 26.64 -19.45
CA ASN A 617 30.44 26.48 -18.73
C ASN A 617 30.36 26.77 -17.21
N LYS A 618 29.22 27.26 -16.70
CA LYS A 618 29.00 27.45 -15.25
C LYS A 618 28.61 26.16 -14.53
N LYS A 619 28.22 25.11 -15.27
CA LYS A 619 27.86 23.79 -14.73
C LYS A 619 29.08 22.88 -14.68
N SER A 620 29.49 22.51 -13.48
CA SER A 620 30.59 21.56 -13.23
C SER A 620 30.10 20.12 -13.06
N SER A 621 28.86 19.92 -12.60
CA SER A 621 28.34 18.59 -12.30
C SER A 621 26.84 18.48 -12.62
N PHE A 622 26.42 17.37 -13.24
CA PHE A 622 25.02 17.14 -13.61
C PHE A 622 24.62 15.68 -13.44
N ILE A 623 23.39 15.42 -12.98
CA ILE A 623 22.82 14.07 -12.84
C ILE A 623 21.58 13.92 -13.73
N TYR A 624 21.55 12.92 -14.58
CA TYR A 624 20.43 12.59 -15.45
C TYR A 624 19.78 11.28 -15.00
N PHE A 625 18.58 11.36 -14.43
CA PHE A 625 17.81 10.19 -14.02
C PHE A 625 16.94 9.66 -15.16
N LEU A 626 17.20 8.42 -15.57
CA LEU A 626 16.36 7.60 -16.42
C LEU A 626 15.42 6.71 -15.59
N THR A 627 14.41 6.16 -16.27
CA THR A 627 13.47 5.18 -15.70
C THR A 627 13.95 3.74 -15.79
N PHE A 628 14.96 3.48 -16.62
CA PHE A 628 15.51 2.15 -16.88
C PHE A 628 17.03 2.17 -16.80
N ASN A 629 17.64 1.01 -16.58
CA ASN A 629 19.09 0.87 -16.64
C ASN A 629 19.56 0.82 -18.10
N LEU A 630 20.25 1.88 -18.54
CA LEU A 630 20.80 1.98 -19.89
C LEU A 630 21.83 0.88 -20.19
N ASN A 631 22.62 0.43 -19.20
CA ASN A 631 23.60 -0.64 -19.38
C ASN A 631 22.95 -2.00 -19.71
N ASN A 632 21.68 -2.21 -19.37
CA ASN A 632 20.94 -3.42 -19.74
C ASN A 632 20.51 -3.44 -21.21
N GLN A 633 20.62 -2.31 -21.93
CA GLN A 633 20.24 -2.16 -23.34
C GLN A 633 21.50 -2.11 -24.23
N LYS A 634 22.22 -3.24 -24.38
CA LYS A 634 23.56 -3.30 -25.01
C LYS A 634 23.73 -2.45 -26.29
N ASN A 635 22.88 -2.64 -27.30
CA ASN A 635 23.00 -1.87 -28.55
C ASN A 635 22.70 -0.37 -28.36
N LEU A 636 21.76 -0.03 -27.49
CA LEU A 636 21.37 1.36 -27.25
C LEU A 636 22.44 2.12 -26.44
N VAL A 637 23.06 1.47 -25.45
CA VAL A 637 24.12 2.11 -24.65
C VAL A 637 25.34 2.42 -25.49
N ASP A 638 25.72 1.54 -26.43
CA ASP A 638 26.87 1.78 -27.30
C ASP A 638 26.60 2.92 -28.30
N LEU A 639 25.40 2.97 -28.89
CA LEU A 639 24.99 4.10 -29.73
C LEU A 639 24.88 5.41 -28.95
N SER A 640 24.43 5.35 -27.69
CA SER A 640 24.38 6.52 -26.80
C SER A 640 25.79 7.03 -26.51
N LYS A 641 26.73 6.15 -26.15
CA LYS A 641 28.13 6.50 -25.92
C LYS A 641 28.76 7.15 -27.16
N LEU A 642 28.48 6.62 -28.35
CA LEU A 642 28.96 7.17 -29.62
C LEU A 642 28.39 8.58 -29.86
N THR A 643 27.09 8.76 -29.65
CA THR A 643 26.40 10.06 -29.83
C THR A 643 26.91 11.11 -28.84
N LEU A 644 27.12 10.74 -27.57
CA LEU A 644 27.70 11.63 -26.55
C LEU A 644 29.13 12.05 -26.91
N ARG A 645 29.94 11.15 -27.50
CA ARG A 645 31.29 11.49 -27.98
C ARG A 645 31.24 12.52 -29.11
N TYR A 646 30.31 12.37 -30.06
CA TYR A 646 30.11 13.38 -31.12
C TYR A 646 29.74 14.75 -30.55
N LEU A 647 28.93 14.81 -29.49
CA LEU A 647 28.57 16.07 -28.84
C LEU A 647 29.74 16.72 -28.09
N ILE A 648 30.61 15.91 -27.47
CA ILE A 648 31.81 16.39 -26.75
C ILE A 648 32.83 17.00 -27.72
N ASN A 649 32.95 16.44 -28.94
CA ASN A 649 33.85 16.94 -29.98
C ASN A 649 35.30 17.12 -29.47
N ASP A 650 35.85 16.06 -28.86
CA ASP A 650 37.22 15.97 -28.31
C ASP A 650 37.58 16.96 -27.19
N ARG A 651 36.57 17.57 -26.55
CA ARG A 651 36.76 18.39 -25.34
C ARG A 651 37.18 17.56 -24.12
N ASP A 652 38.41 17.74 -23.67
CA ASP A 652 38.97 17.05 -22.51
C ASP A 652 38.47 17.53 -21.14
N ASP A 653 37.84 18.70 -21.08
CA ASP A 653 37.27 19.26 -19.85
C ASP A 653 35.96 18.56 -19.44
N ILE A 654 35.28 17.90 -20.38
CA ILE A 654 34.02 17.18 -20.13
C ILE A 654 34.27 15.68 -20.02
N LYS A 655 33.65 15.06 -19.03
CA LYS A 655 33.52 13.61 -18.91
C LYS A 655 32.06 13.23 -18.67
N TYR A 656 31.68 12.03 -19.08
CA TYR A 656 30.38 11.44 -18.74
C TYR A 656 30.57 10.05 -18.16
N ALA A 657 29.61 9.61 -17.36
CA ALA A 657 29.57 8.24 -16.85
C ALA A 657 28.15 7.70 -16.82
N ILE A 658 28.00 6.41 -17.11
CA ILE A 658 26.74 5.69 -17.02
C ILE A 658 26.87 4.76 -15.81
N LEU A 659 26.19 5.10 -14.72
CA LEU A 659 26.28 4.38 -13.45
C LEU A 659 25.06 3.48 -13.24
N ASP A 660 25.34 2.24 -12.84
CA ASP A 660 24.36 1.27 -12.37
C ASP A 660 24.68 0.77 -10.95
N SER A 661 23.86 -0.13 -10.41
CA SER A 661 24.02 -0.65 -9.05
C SER A 661 25.25 -1.55 -8.88
N SER A 662 25.90 -1.99 -9.97
CA SER A 662 27.06 -2.87 -9.92
C SER A 662 28.35 -2.07 -9.65
N GLU A 663 29.05 -2.43 -8.56
CA GLU A 663 30.23 -1.70 -8.06
C GLU A 663 30.04 -0.17 -7.95
N PHE A 664 28.81 0.31 -7.68
CA PHE A 664 28.48 1.73 -7.67
C PHE A 664 29.45 2.57 -6.83
N ASP A 665 29.65 2.20 -5.57
CA ASP A 665 30.47 2.98 -4.62
C ASP A 665 31.91 3.16 -5.13
N LYS A 666 32.50 2.11 -5.71
CA LYS A 666 33.86 2.14 -6.27
C LYS A 666 33.92 2.98 -7.56
N ASN A 667 32.97 2.79 -8.46
CA ASN A 667 32.90 3.53 -9.72
C ASN A 667 32.69 5.02 -9.47
N TYR A 668 31.84 5.35 -8.50
CA TYR A 668 31.56 6.73 -8.09
C TYR A 668 32.75 7.37 -7.36
N GLU A 669 33.39 6.68 -6.42
CA GLU A 669 34.60 7.18 -5.75
C GLU A 669 35.73 7.50 -6.74
N ASN A 670 35.94 6.63 -7.73
CA ASN A 670 36.91 6.89 -8.80
C ASN A 670 36.52 8.12 -9.62
N LEU A 671 35.27 8.23 -10.03
CA LEU A 671 34.76 9.39 -10.79
C LEU A 671 34.91 10.69 -10.00
N LYS A 672 34.62 10.64 -8.70
CA LYS A 672 34.73 11.77 -7.77
C LYS A 672 36.17 12.27 -7.69
N LYS A 673 37.12 11.39 -7.36
CA LYS A 673 38.53 11.74 -7.15
C LYS A 673 39.28 12.09 -8.45
N GLU A 674 39.00 11.36 -9.53
CA GLU A 674 39.74 11.53 -10.78
C GLU A 674 39.21 12.68 -11.66
N TYR A 675 37.95 13.08 -11.50
CA TYR A 675 37.33 14.08 -12.38
C TYR A 675 36.75 15.27 -11.63
N LEU A 676 35.76 15.06 -10.75
CA LEU A 676 35.05 16.16 -10.06
C LEU A 676 36.00 16.98 -9.18
N GLU A 677 36.82 16.31 -8.37
CA GLU A 677 37.78 16.94 -7.47
C GLU A 677 39.02 17.51 -8.20
N LYS A 678 39.25 17.13 -9.46
CA LYS A 678 40.28 17.72 -10.35
C LYS A 678 39.71 18.82 -11.27
N GLY A 679 38.50 19.30 -11.00
CA GLY A 679 37.87 20.40 -11.73
C GLY A 679 37.49 20.08 -13.18
N LYS A 680 37.21 18.82 -13.49
CA LYS A 680 36.56 18.40 -14.74
C LYS A 680 35.04 18.53 -14.61
N ARG A 681 34.37 18.76 -15.75
CA ARG A 681 32.92 18.88 -15.82
C ARG A 681 32.31 17.50 -16.07
N VAL A 682 31.46 17.02 -15.17
CA VAL A 682 30.97 15.62 -15.20
C VAL A 682 29.46 15.53 -15.35
N PHE A 683 29.01 14.71 -16.31
CA PHE A 683 27.61 14.38 -16.53
C PHE A 683 27.36 12.89 -16.22
N ILE A 684 26.53 12.62 -15.21
CA ILE A 684 26.17 11.25 -14.81
C ILE A 684 24.83 10.88 -15.42
N ILE A 685 24.75 9.72 -16.06
CA ILE A 685 23.51 9.09 -16.49
C ILE A 685 23.27 7.90 -15.58
N THR A 686 22.10 7.84 -14.96
CA THR A 686 21.73 6.74 -14.06
C THR A 686 20.23 6.53 -14.06
N ASN A 687 19.71 5.65 -13.20
CA ASN A 687 18.28 5.45 -13.00
C ASN A 687 17.89 5.61 -11.53
N TYR A 688 16.59 5.76 -11.27
CA TYR A 688 16.06 5.97 -9.92
C TYR A 688 16.38 4.81 -8.94
N ASN A 689 16.47 3.58 -9.42
CA ASN A 689 16.77 2.41 -8.58
C ASN A 689 18.26 2.34 -8.18
N THR A 690 19.16 2.79 -9.06
CA THR A 690 20.62 2.75 -8.84
C THR A 690 21.05 3.74 -7.76
N ILE A 691 20.68 5.01 -7.90
CA ILE A 691 21.06 6.08 -6.95
C ILE A 691 19.86 6.41 -6.05
N GLY A 692 19.15 5.37 -5.62
CA GLY A 692 17.97 5.50 -4.77
C GLY A 692 18.27 6.08 -3.38
N ALA A 693 17.33 5.86 -2.46
CA ALA A 693 17.44 6.30 -1.07
C ALA A 693 18.81 5.92 -0.44
N GLY A 694 19.39 6.82 0.36
CA GLY A 694 20.66 6.55 1.05
C GLY A 694 22.04 6.68 0.37
N ILE A 695 22.19 7.09 -0.90
CA ILE A 695 23.53 7.38 -1.49
C ILE A 695 23.94 8.85 -1.32
N ASN A 696 25.15 9.09 -0.80
CA ASN A 696 25.78 10.41 -0.73
C ASN A 696 26.56 10.69 -2.02
N LEU A 697 26.11 11.71 -2.78
CA LEU A 697 26.76 12.17 -4.00
C LEU A 697 27.59 13.45 -3.79
N GLN A 698 27.77 13.88 -2.54
CA GLN A 698 28.57 15.04 -2.22
C GLN A 698 30.04 14.83 -2.60
N TYR A 699 30.71 15.87 -3.10
CA TYR A 699 32.14 15.86 -3.40
C TYR A 699 32.85 17.08 -2.81
N LYS A 700 34.17 16.97 -2.59
CA LYS A 700 34.94 18.02 -1.94
C LYS A 700 35.20 19.21 -2.87
N ILE A 701 35.22 20.40 -2.29
CA ILE A 701 35.70 21.62 -2.93
C ILE A 701 37.22 21.64 -2.84
N THR A 702 37.89 21.66 -4.00
CA THR A 702 39.34 21.68 -4.14
C THR A 702 39.77 22.94 -4.88
N SER A 703 41.06 23.28 -4.83
CA SER A 703 41.63 24.38 -5.64
C SER A 703 41.28 24.24 -7.14
N ASP A 704 41.27 23.02 -7.65
CA ASP A 704 41.10 22.73 -9.07
C ASP A 704 39.66 22.93 -9.54
N ASN A 705 38.66 22.60 -8.69
CA ASN A 705 37.25 22.74 -9.01
C ASN A 705 36.64 24.09 -8.57
N LEU A 706 37.37 24.86 -7.74
CA LEU A 706 37.02 26.22 -7.33
C LEU A 706 36.92 27.21 -8.50
N LYS A 707 37.66 26.98 -9.59
CA LYS A 707 37.68 27.87 -10.78
C LYS A 707 36.29 28.15 -11.37
N HIS A 708 35.34 27.25 -11.15
CA HIS A 708 33.96 27.40 -11.62
C HIS A 708 33.04 28.05 -10.56
N ASN A 709 33.47 28.15 -9.30
CA ASN A 709 32.65 28.51 -8.14
C ASN A 709 33.50 29.17 -7.03
N LEU A 710 34.04 30.37 -7.31
CA LEU A 710 35.02 31.06 -6.46
C LEU A 710 34.51 31.44 -5.05
N HIS A 711 33.19 31.44 -4.83
CA HIS A 711 32.57 31.79 -3.55
C HIS A 711 32.53 30.62 -2.54
N LEU A 712 32.86 29.41 -2.97
CA LEU A 712 32.81 28.22 -2.13
C LEU A 712 34.08 28.05 -1.29
N LYS A 713 33.95 27.46 -0.10
CA LYS A 713 35.10 27.23 0.81
C LYS A 713 35.77 25.90 0.54
N ILE A 714 37.10 25.90 0.44
CA ILE A 714 37.92 24.69 0.27
C ILE A 714 37.69 23.71 1.44
N ASP A 715 37.81 22.41 1.17
CA ASP A 715 37.62 21.27 2.08
C ASP A 715 36.17 21.00 2.53
N ASN A 716 35.25 21.92 2.26
CA ASN A 716 33.83 21.64 2.41
C ASN A 716 33.29 20.70 1.32
N GLU A 717 32.17 20.06 1.61
CA GLU A 717 31.39 19.32 0.62
C GLU A 717 30.39 20.21 -0.11
N ARG A 718 30.15 19.90 -1.40
CA ARG A 718 29.11 20.52 -2.23
C ARG A 718 28.22 19.49 -2.93
N ASP A 719 27.03 19.94 -3.28
CA ASP A 719 26.06 19.21 -4.11
C ASP A 719 26.32 19.39 -5.62
N TYR A 720 25.57 18.66 -6.44
CA TYR A 720 25.59 18.78 -7.90
C TYR A 720 24.88 20.05 -8.40
N ASP A 721 25.34 20.59 -9.53
CA ASP A 721 24.86 21.87 -10.08
C ASP A 721 23.55 21.75 -10.88
N GLY A 722 23.20 20.54 -11.31
CA GLY A 722 21.97 20.33 -12.04
C GLY A 722 21.51 18.88 -12.09
N ILE A 723 20.24 18.72 -12.40
CA ILE A 723 19.55 17.44 -12.41
C ILE A 723 18.52 17.39 -13.55
N PHE A 724 18.36 16.23 -14.16
CA PHE A 724 17.22 15.91 -15.02
C PHE A 724 16.37 14.80 -14.38
N LEU A 725 15.06 15.00 -14.37
CA LEU A 725 14.08 14.08 -13.80
C LEU A 725 13.18 13.50 -14.89
N SER A 726 13.45 12.27 -15.34
CA SER A 726 12.51 11.52 -16.20
C SER A 726 11.22 11.19 -15.46
N LYS A 727 10.13 11.03 -16.21
CA LYS A 727 8.83 10.55 -15.69
C LYS A 727 8.95 9.19 -15.00
N PRO A 728 8.76 9.04 -13.67
CA PRO A 728 8.83 7.73 -13.02
C PRO A 728 7.86 6.72 -13.63
N THR A 729 8.35 5.51 -13.91
CA THR A 729 7.56 4.37 -14.39
C THR A 729 7.76 3.19 -13.43
N ASN A 730 6.78 2.29 -13.29
CA ASN A 730 6.75 1.17 -12.34
C ASN A 730 6.32 1.49 -10.88
N ILE A 731 5.55 2.55 -10.65
CA ILE A 731 4.86 2.75 -9.35
C ILE A 731 3.83 1.64 -9.13
N ILE A 732 3.11 1.26 -10.19
CA ILE A 732 2.39 -0.01 -10.26
C ILE A 732 3.33 -1.02 -10.92
N PRO A 733 3.61 -2.18 -10.29
CA PRO A 733 4.50 -3.20 -10.84
C PRO A 733 4.07 -3.66 -12.22
N SER A 734 5.03 -3.92 -13.11
CA SER A 734 4.77 -4.50 -14.43
C SER A 734 5.27 -5.94 -14.51
N ILE A 735 4.53 -6.80 -15.21
CA ILE A 735 4.92 -8.20 -15.49
C ILE A 735 5.36 -8.29 -16.95
N GLU A 736 6.58 -8.80 -17.19
CA GLU A 736 7.15 -8.99 -18.52
C GLU A 736 6.71 -10.31 -19.16
N LYS A 737 6.77 -10.37 -20.49
CA LYS A 737 6.49 -11.58 -21.29
C LYS A 737 7.74 -12.44 -21.37
N SER A 738 7.95 -13.38 -20.44
CA SER A 738 9.01 -14.38 -20.62
C SER A 738 8.86 -15.58 -19.71
N TYR A 739 8.68 -15.37 -18.40
CA TYR A 739 8.62 -16.44 -17.40
C TYR A 739 7.62 -16.14 -16.28
N PHE A 740 7.02 -17.20 -15.74
CA PHE A 740 6.11 -17.10 -14.60
C PHE A 740 6.90 -16.72 -13.35
N ASP A 741 6.85 -15.43 -13.01
CA ASP A 741 7.52 -14.83 -11.85
C ASP A 741 6.51 -14.65 -10.71
N TYR A 742 6.55 -15.56 -9.73
CA TYR A 742 5.67 -15.54 -8.56
C TYR A 742 5.84 -14.26 -7.73
N ASP A 743 7.05 -13.70 -7.67
CA ASP A 743 7.35 -12.52 -6.87
C ASP A 743 6.71 -11.28 -7.53
N LYS A 744 6.94 -11.07 -8.84
CA LYS A 744 6.31 -9.97 -9.60
C LYS A 744 4.79 -10.05 -9.60
N LEU A 745 4.22 -11.26 -9.69
CA LEU A 745 2.78 -11.46 -9.58
C LEU A 745 2.26 -11.02 -8.20
N ALA A 746 2.94 -11.42 -7.12
CA ALA A 746 2.57 -11.00 -5.78
C ALA A 746 2.65 -9.47 -5.60
N TYR A 747 3.73 -8.82 -6.05
CA TYR A 747 3.85 -7.35 -6.02
C TYR A 747 2.69 -6.66 -6.75
N ALA A 748 2.33 -7.16 -7.93
CA ALA A 748 1.23 -6.62 -8.73
C ALA A 748 -0.14 -6.75 -8.03
N ILE A 749 -0.41 -7.90 -7.41
CA ILE A 749 -1.63 -8.12 -6.63
C ILE A 749 -1.68 -7.21 -5.40
N TYR A 750 -0.57 -7.08 -4.66
CA TYR A 750 -0.47 -6.14 -3.54
C TYR A 750 -0.79 -4.70 -3.96
N ALA A 751 -0.25 -4.23 -5.09
CA ALA A 751 -0.55 -2.90 -5.60
C ALA A 751 -2.05 -2.71 -5.91
N LEU A 752 -2.71 -3.72 -6.49
CA LEU A 752 -4.15 -3.70 -6.75
C LEU A 752 -4.96 -3.71 -5.44
N GLU A 753 -4.55 -4.51 -4.46
CA GLU A 753 -5.16 -4.57 -3.13
C GLU A 753 -5.09 -3.22 -2.41
N TYR A 754 -3.93 -2.54 -2.43
CA TYR A 754 -3.79 -1.21 -1.86
C TYR A 754 -4.70 -0.17 -2.54
N LEU A 755 -4.81 -0.22 -3.87
CA LEU A 755 -5.73 0.66 -4.61
C LEU A 755 -7.20 0.36 -4.25
N LYS A 756 -7.56 -0.91 -4.04
CA LYS A 756 -8.90 -1.34 -3.62
C LYS A 756 -9.20 -0.91 -2.19
N ALA A 757 -8.28 -1.14 -1.25
CA ALA A 757 -8.38 -0.73 0.15
C ALA A 757 -8.48 0.80 0.28
N GLY A 758 -7.69 1.53 -0.52
CA GLY A 758 -7.77 2.98 -0.70
C GLY A 758 -9.00 3.48 -1.46
N LYS A 759 -9.89 2.57 -1.89
CA LYS A 759 -11.14 2.85 -2.64
C LYS A 759 -10.94 3.60 -3.96
N GLN A 760 -9.76 3.52 -4.57
CA GLN A 760 -9.45 4.17 -5.85
C GLN A 760 -9.84 3.32 -7.07
N ILE A 761 -10.08 2.02 -6.89
CA ILE A 761 -10.58 1.12 -7.93
C ILE A 761 -11.84 0.38 -7.49
N HIS A 762 -12.73 0.10 -8.43
CA HIS A 762 -13.94 -0.67 -8.17
C HIS A 762 -13.61 -2.16 -8.11
N TYR A 763 -14.37 -2.94 -7.33
CA TYR A 763 -14.15 -4.38 -7.19
C TYR A 763 -14.15 -5.12 -8.56
N LYS A 764 -15.00 -4.68 -9.49
CA LYS A 764 -15.02 -5.21 -10.87
C LYS A 764 -13.68 -5.01 -11.61
N ASN A 765 -13.15 -3.79 -11.61
CA ASN A 765 -11.87 -3.46 -12.25
C ASN A 765 -10.70 -4.17 -11.57
N PHE A 766 -10.75 -4.28 -10.23
CA PHE A 766 -9.82 -5.08 -9.45
C PHE A 766 -9.83 -6.53 -9.93
N LYS A 767 -11.01 -7.18 -9.94
CA LYS A 767 -11.19 -8.56 -10.41
C LYS A 767 -10.66 -8.78 -11.83
N ASN A 768 -11.02 -7.89 -12.75
CA ASN A 768 -10.56 -7.94 -14.14
C ASN A 768 -9.04 -7.77 -14.24
N SER A 769 -8.46 -6.86 -13.46
CA SER A 769 -7.01 -6.63 -13.43
C SER A 769 -6.26 -7.84 -12.88
N VAL A 770 -6.73 -8.42 -11.78
CA VAL A 770 -6.17 -9.67 -11.23
C VAL A 770 -6.26 -10.79 -12.26
N ASN A 771 -7.41 -10.97 -12.90
CA ASN A 771 -7.58 -11.95 -13.98
C ASN A 771 -6.56 -11.73 -15.12
N ASN A 772 -6.41 -10.49 -15.59
CA ASN A 772 -5.44 -10.14 -16.63
C ASN A 772 -3.99 -10.40 -16.20
N LEU A 773 -3.62 -10.15 -14.93
CA LEU A 773 -2.29 -10.50 -14.42
C LEU A 773 -2.01 -11.99 -14.53
N PHE A 774 -2.95 -12.83 -14.09
CA PHE A 774 -2.80 -14.27 -14.19
C PHE A 774 -2.78 -14.76 -15.64
N ILE A 775 -3.66 -14.25 -16.51
CA ILE A 775 -3.66 -14.53 -17.96
C ILE A 775 -2.31 -14.14 -18.58
N LYS A 776 -1.79 -12.96 -18.26
CA LYS A 776 -0.49 -12.49 -18.76
C LYS A 776 0.65 -13.39 -18.32
N THR A 777 0.69 -13.71 -17.03
CA THR A 777 1.79 -14.47 -16.41
C THR A 777 1.76 -15.96 -16.82
N LEU A 778 0.57 -16.54 -17.00
CA LEU A 778 0.40 -17.95 -17.37
C LEU A 778 0.43 -18.21 -18.87
N LEU A 779 -0.24 -17.36 -19.65
CA LEU A 779 -0.49 -17.62 -21.07
C LEU A 779 0.40 -16.78 -21.98
N ASN A 780 1.28 -15.94 -21.40
CA ASN A 780 2.09 -14.97 -22.12
C ASN A 780 1.26 -14.10 -23.10
N ARG A 781 -0.02 -13.87 -22.78
CA ARG A 781 -0.91 -13.02 -23.58
C ARG A 781 -0.66 -11.55 -23.28
N ASP A 782 -0.86 -10.72 -24.30
CA ASP A 782 -0.70 -9.27 -24.16
C ASP A 782 -1.97 -8.62 -23.61
N VAL A 783 -2.18 -8.78 -22.30
CA VAL A 783 -3.26 -8.14 -21.58
C VAL A 783 -2.68 -7.17 -20.54
N GLY A 784 -3.22 -5.95 -20.53
CA GLY A 784 -2.89 -4.93 -19.53
C GLY A 784 -3.77 -5.03 -18.30
N TYR A 785 -3.47 -4.21 -17.30
CA TYR A 785 -4.40 -3.94 -16.21
C TYR A 785 -5.71 -3.33 -16.74
N ASP A 786 -6.84 -3.63 -16.10
CA ASP A 786 -8.12 -2.94 -16.36
C ASP A 786 -8.22 -1.67 -15.51
N LEU A 787 -7.27 -0.76 -15.76
CA LEU A 787 -7.10 0.50 -15.03
C LEU A 787 -7.15 1.68 -16.01
N LEU A 788 -7.65 2.81 -15.51
CA LEU A 788 -7.53 4.10 -16.17
C LEU A 788 -6.06 4.55 -16.28
N ILE A 789 -5.84 5.66 -17.00
CA ILE A 789 -4.54 6.30 -17.10
C ILE A 789 -4.02 6.63 -15.70
N TYR A 790 -2.76 6.29 -15.43
CA TYR A 790 -2.21 6.27 -14.07
C TYR A 790 -2.25 7.60 -13.31
N HIS A 791 -2.25 8.74 -13.99
CA HIS A 791 -2.36 10.05 -13.34
C HIS A 791 -3.76 10.35 -12.76
N LYS A 792 -4.76 9.48 -13.03
CA LYS A 792 -6.09 9.52 -12.40
C LYS A 792 -6.12 8.84 -11.02
N TYR A 793 -5.03 8.20 -10.60
CA TYR A 793 -4.92 7.58 -9.28
C TYR A 793 -4.00 8.39 -8.37
N GLU A 794 -4.58 8.98 -7.33
CA GLU A 794 -3.86 9.85 -6.40
C GLU A 794 -2.70 9.13 -5.70
N MET A 795 -2.86 7.84 -5.34
CA MET A 795 -1.76 7.05 -4.75
C MET A 795 -0.57 6.90 -5.70
N VAL A 796 -0.83 6.82 -7.00
CA VAL A 796 0.21 6.73 -8.04
C VAL A 796 0.89 8.09 -8.23
N CYS A 797 0.11 9.18 -8.26
CA CYS A 797 0.65 10.54 -8.33
C CYS A 797 1.57 10.86 -7.14
N ILE A 798 1.16 10.50 -5.91
CA ILE A 798 1.97 10.65 -4.69
C ILE A 798 3.24 9.79 -4.79
N GLY A 799 3.14 8.57 -5.32
CA GLY A 799 4.29 7.69 -5.56
C GLY A 799 5.30 8.31 -6.53
N ALA A 800 4.83 8.90 -7.64
CA ALA A 800 5.68 9.62 -8.58
C ALA A 800 6.37 10.82 -7.91
N ALA A 801 5.59 11.65 -7.18
CA ALA A 801 6.12 12.80 -6.47
C ALA A 801 7.20 12.42 -5.46
N LYS A 802 7.01 11.30 -4.73
CA LYS A 802 8.00 10.77 -3.79
C LYS A 802 9.33 10.45 -4.48
N ILE A 803 9.30 9.76 -5.61
CA ILE A 803 10.50 9.39 -6.37
C ILE A 803 11.25 10.66 -6.82
N LEU A 804 10.52 11.65 -7.33
CA LEU A 804 11.09 12.94 -7.76
C LEU A 804 11.71 13.71 -6.59
N LEU A 805 11.01 13.80 -5.46
CA LEU A 805 11.48 14.47 -4.25
C LEU A 805 12.76 13.82 -3.68
N GLN A 806 12.82 12.48 -3.68
CA GLN A 806 13.99 11.73 -3.21
C GLN A 806 15.20 11.88 -4.14
N ALA A 807 14.98 11.97 -5.45
CA ALA A 807 16.02 12.26 -6.44
C ALA A 807 16.55 13.69 -6.29
N LEU A 808 15.68 14.67 -6.11
CA LEU A 808 16.07 16.06 -5.81
C LEU A 808 16.83 16.17 -4.49
N GLY A 809 16.47 15.37 -3.49
CA GLY A 809 17.20 15.28 -2.22
C GLY A 809 18.70 14.97 -2.37
N ARG A 810 19.19 14.53 -3.54
CA ARG A 810 20.62 14.37 -3.84
C ARG A 810 21.36 15.69 -4.05
N ILE A 811 20.66 16.77 -4.41
CA ILE A 811 21.24 18.10 -4.64
C ILE A 811 20.87 19.12 -3.55
N CYS A 812 20.24 18.67 -2.45
CA CYS A 812 19.66 19.54 -1.42
C CYS A 812 20.37 19.46 -0.04
N ARG A 813 21.54 18.82 0.07
CA ARG A 813 22.09 18.38 1.39
C ARG A 813 23.17 19.27 1.99
N THR A 814 23.79 20.13 1.18
CA THR A 814 24.88 21.01 1.61
C THR A 814 24.46 22.47 1.59
N ASP A 815 25.03 23.27 2.49
CA ASP A 815 24.86 24.72 2.52
C ASP A 815 25.72 25.41 1.40
N ASN A 816 26.64 24.68 0.77
CA ASN A 816 27.56 25.18 -0.27
C ASN A 816 26.94 25.06 -1.68
N LYS A 817 26.01 25.95 -2.00
CA LYS A 817 25.32 25.96 -3.30
C LYS A 817 26.07 26.72 -4.39
N ASN A 818 25.95 26.25 -5.63
CA ASN A 818 26.33 27.03 -6.80
C ASN A 818 25.34 28.21 -6.97
N LYS A 819 25.81 29.34 -7.52
CA LYS A 819 24.97 30.51 -7.81
C LYS A 819 23.84 30.21 -8.78
N MET A 820 23.99 29.16 -9.61
CA MET A 820 22.97 28.75 -10.56
C MET A 820 22.75 27.25 -10.48
N ILE A 821 21.53 26.84 -10.09
CA ILE A 821 21.10 25.44 -10.06
C ILE A 821 20.11 25.24 -11.21
N ASN A 822 20.33 24.20 -12.02
CA ASN A 822 19.47 23.93 -13.17
C ASN A 822 18.74 22.60 -12.99
N ILE A 823 17.42 22.68 -12.91
CA ILE A 823 16.54 21.54 -12.75
C ILE A 823 15.76 21.38 -14.04
N TYR A 824 15.96 20.26 -14.71
CA TYR A 824 15.21 19.86 -15.88
C TYR A 824 14.21 18.78 -15.49
N VAL A 825 12.97 18.93 -15.94
CA VAL A 825 11.88 18.02 -15.61
C VAL A 825 11.20 17.59 -16.89
N ASP A 826 11.04 16.29 -17.11
CA ASP A 826 10.20 15.80 -18.23
C ASP A 826 8.77 16.32 -18.05
N ASN A 827 8.20 16.99 -19.06
CA ASN A 827 6.84 17.57 -19.00
C ASN A 827 5.78 16.56 -18.58
N ASP A 828 5.97 15.27 -18.87
CA ASP A 828 4.99 14.26 -18.48
C ASP A 828 4.84 14.11 -16.96
N ASN A 829 5.84 14.54 -16.18
CA ASN A 829 5.75 14.61 -14.72
C ASN A 829 4.65 15.58 -14.26
N LEU A 830 4.38 16.64 -15.02
CA LEU A 830 3.34 17.61 -14.68
C LEU A 830 1.97 16.94 -14.60
N ASN A 831 1.74 15.90 -15.40
CA ASN A 831 0.50 15.13 -15.35
C ASN A 831 0.32 14.40 -14.01
N TYR A 832 1.41 14.03 -13.32
CA TYR A 832 1.33 13.45 -11.97
C TYR A 832 1.28 14.51 -10.88
N LEU A 833 2.02 15.60 -11.01
CA LEU A 833 2.14 16.61 -9.96
C LEU A 833 0.91 17.51 -9.86
N TYR A 834 0.32 17.91 -10.99
CA TYR A 834 -0.79 18.87 -11.00
C TYR A 834 -2.06 18.38 -10.28
N PRO A 835 -2.53 17.12 -10.47
CA PRO A 835 -3.74 16.63 -9.79
C PRO A 835 -3.65 16.61 -8.26
N ILE A 836 -2.44 16.68 -7.70
CA ILE A 836 -2.17 16.66 -6.25
C ILE A 836 -1.41 17.91 -5.78
N LEU A 837 -1.40 18.98 -6.57
CA LEU A 837 -0.58 20.16 -6.35
C LEU A 837 -0.84 20.81 -4.98
N ASP A 838 -2.10 20.92 -4.56
CA ASP A 838 -2.49 21.49 -3.27
C ASP A 838 -1.93 20.67 -2.10
N THR A 839 -2.04 19.34 -2.20
CA THR A 839 -1.48 18.40 -1.21
C THR A 839 0.04 18.56 -1.11
N LEU A 840 0.73 18.63 -2.25
CA LEU A 840 2.18 18.80 -2.29
C LEU A 840 2.62 20.15 -1.71
N LYS A 841 1.95 21.26 -2.07
CA LYS A 841 2.29 22.60 -1.56
C LYS A 841 2.13 22.74 -0.04
N SER A 842 1.22 21.95 0.56
CA SER A 842 1.04 21.93 2.01
C SER A 842 2.04 21.04 2.77
N GLY A 843 2.85 20.26 2.05
CA GLY A 843 3.79 19.30 2.63
C GLY A 843 5.19 19.86 2.91
N SER A 844 5.95 19.16 3.76
CA SER A 844 7.34 19.48 4.13
C SER A 844 8.34 19.08 3.03
N ASN A 845 8.28 19.73 1.87
CA ASN A 845 9.18 19.43 0.75
C ASN A 845 10.55 20.11 0.88
N ASN A 846 11.50 19.73 0.01
CA ASN A 846 12.73 20.50 -0.18
C ASN A 846 12.49 21.76 -1.05
N TYR A 847 13.37 22.74 -0.92
CA TYR A 847 13.26 24.07 -1.51
C TYR A 847 13.22 23.99 -3.05
N GLU A 848 14.07 23.15 -3.64
CA GLU A 848 14.13 22.87 -5.07
C GLU A 848 12.82 22.30 -5.61
N PHE A 849 12.17 21.38 -4.88
CA PHE A 849 10.88 20.81 -5.29
C PHE A 849 9.76 21.85 -5.17
N ASN A 850 9.74 22.67 -4.12
CA ASN A 850 8.79 23.78 -4.03
C ASN A 850 8.94 24.75 -5.21
N LYS A 851 10.17 25.04 -5.66
CA LYS A 851 10.41 25.84 -6.87
C LYS A 851 9.86 25.18 -8.14
N ILE A 852 9.93 23.85 -8.27
CA ILE A 852 9.25 23.15 -9.37
C ILE A 852 7.74 23.39 -9.28
N LEU A 853 7.12 23.16 -8.11
CA LEU A 853 5.67 23.30 -7.90
C LEU A 853 5.16 24.73 -8.14
N GLU A 854 5.96 25.74 -7.81
CA GLU A 854 5.68 27.17 -8.07
C GLU A 854 5.73 27.52 -9.57
N ASN A 855 6.57 26.83 -10.35
CA ASN A 855 6.75 27.10 -11.78
C ASN A 855 5.80 26.29 -12.69
N ILE A 856 4.97 25.39 -12.15
CA ILE A 856 3.97 24.66 -12.93
C ILE A 856 2.92 25.65 -13.48
N LYS A 857 2.85 25.78 -14.80
CA LYS A 857 1.82 26.57 -15.49
C LYS A 857 0.74 25.67 -16.07
N ILE A 858 -0.48 26.19 -16.14
CA ILE A 858 -1.64 25.52 -16.73
C ILE A 858 -1.40 25.12 -18.19
N GLU A 859 -0.71 25.98 -18.94
CA GLU A 859 -0.39 25.81 -20.36
C GLU A 859 0.55 24.61 -20.64
N ASP A 860 1.35 24.20 -19.66
CA ASP A 860 2.32 23.10 -19.81
C ASP A 860 1.70 21.72 -19.56
N ILE A 861 0.44 21.66 -19.12
CA ILE A 861 -0.25 20.44 -18.71
C ILE A 861 -1.10 19.90 -19.85
N ASN A 862 -1.16 18.57 -19.99
CA ASN A 862 -2.06 17.95 -20.95
C ASN A 862 -3.54 18.33 -20.65
N SER A 863 -4.27 18.74 -21.67
CA SER A 863 -5.66 19.18 -21.56
C SER A 863 -6.59 18.15 -20.90
N GLU A 864 -6.39 16.86 -21.15
CA GLU A 864 -7.16 15.79 -20.49
C GLU A 864 -6.90 15.79 -18.98
N THR A 865 -5.64 15.88 -18.56
CA THR A 865 -5.26 15.93 -17.14
C THR A 865 -5.83 17.17 -16.45
N LEU A 866 -5.76 18.33 -17.12
CA LEU A 866 -6.29 19.60 -16.61
C LEU A 866 -7.80 19.49 -16.34
N THR A 867 -8.53 19.00 -17.35
CA THR A 867 -9.98 18.82 -17.31
C THR A 867 -10.39 17.88 -16.18
N TYR A 868 -9.71 16.73 -16.08
CA TYR A 868 -9.92 15.76 -15.01
C TYR A 868 -9.69 16.38 -13.62
N ALA A 869 -8.55 17.03 -13.41
CA ALA A 869 -8.19 17.61 -12.12
C ALA A 869 -9.19 18.71 -11.68
N LYS A 870 -9.64 19.55 -12.63
CA LYS A 870 -10.66 20.58 -12.40
C LYS A 870 -11.98 19.97 -11.93
N PHE A 871 -12.52 18.98 -12.66
CA PHE A 871 -13.79 18.36 -12.28
C PHE A 871 -13.70 17.53 -11.00
N LYS A 872 -12.58 16.83 -10.76
CA LYS A 872 -12.33 16.11 -9.51
C LYS A 872 -12.42 17.07 -8.32
N LYS A 873 -11.70 18.18 -8.36
CA LYS A 873 -11.64 19.18 -7.28
C LYS A 873 -13.01 19.78 -6.98
N ILE A 874 -13.75 20.19 -8.01
CA ILE A 874 -15.11 20.75 -7.85
C ILE A 874 -16.04 19.72 -7.21
N ASN A 875 -16.01 18.47 -7.68
CA ASN A 875 -16.87 17.42 -7.12
C ASN A 875 -16.52 17.11 -5.65
N GLU A 876 -15.23 17.11 -5.28
CA GLU A 876 -14.80 16.95 -3.89
C GLU A 876 -15.22 18.13 -3.01
N GLN A 877 -15.14 19.36 -3.51
CA GLN A 877 -15.64 20.55 -2.80
C GLN A 877 -17.14 20.48 -2.58
N ALA A 878 -17.91 20.11 -3.61
CA ALA A 878 -19.34 19.88 -3.49
C ALA A 878 -19.66 18.80 -2.44
N ASN A 879 -18.93 17.69 -2.44
CA ASN A 879 -19.08 16.63 -1.45
C ASN A 879 -18.79 17.13 -0.03
N LYS A 880 -17.68 17.86 0.17
CA LYS A 880 -17.31 18.46 1.47
C LYS A 880 -18.38 19.44 1.96
N TYR A 881 -18.92 20.27 1.08
CA TYR A 881 -20.01 21.20 1.40
C TYR A 881 -21.27 20.46 1.83
N ILE A 882 -21.68 19.41 1.11
CA ILE A 882 -22.82 18.57 1.51
C ILE A 882 -22.60 17.96 2.90
N TRP A 883 -21.40 17.42 3.18
CA TRP A 883 -21.10 16.84 4.49
C TRP A 883 -20.95 17.87 5.61
N SER A 884 -20.54 19.11 5.31
CA SER A 884 -20.47 20.16 6.32
C SER A 884 -21.87 20.48 6.86
N ILE A 885 -22.89 20.47 5.99
CA ILE A 885 -24.29 20.61 6.38
C ILE A 885 -24.78 19.34 7.11
N LEU A 886 -24.57 18.16 6.53
CA LEU A 886 -25.03 16.88 7.10
C LEU A 886 -24.33 16.51 8.43
N SER A 887 -23.21 17.14 8.78
CA SER A 887 -22.55 16.93 10.07
C SER A 887 -23.43 17.33 11.28
N TYR A 888 -24.47 18.13 11.04
CA TYR A 888 -25.50 18.52 12.02
C TYR A 888 -26.65 17.52 12.14
N TYR A 889 -26.53 16.33 11.54
CA TYR A 889 -27.54 15.28 11.69
C TYR A 889 -27.82 14.97 13.17
N LYS A 890 -29.10 15.04 13.57
CA LYS A 890 -29.59 14.98 14.98
C LYS A 890 -29.28 16.20 15.86
N LYS A 891 -28.68 17.26 15.31
CA LYS A 891 -28.32 18.51 16.01
C LYS A 891 -28.56 19.73 15.11
N TRP A 892 -29.67 19.72 14.38
CA TRP A 892 -29.99 20.79 13.44
C TRP A 892 -30.27 22.10 14.18
N ASN A 893 -30.03 23.21 13.48
CA ASN A 893 -30.43 24.54 13.89
C ASN A 893 -31.11 25.25 12.71
N SER A 894 -31.78 26.37 12.98
CA SER A 894 -32.52 27.14 11.97
C SER A 894 -31.66 27.50 10.76
N ASP A 895 -30.42 27.92 10.98
CA ASP A 895 -29.54 28.39 9.93
C ASP A 895 -29.14 27.26 8.98
N LYS A 896 -28.79 26.08 9.53
CA LYS A 896 -28.43 24.89 8.75
C LYS A 896 -29.62 24.25 8.06
N ILE A 897 -30.82 24.32 8.65
CA ILE A 897 -32.06 23.92 7.99
C ILE A 897 -32.31 24.79 6.76
N ASN A 898 -32.18 26.12 6.90
CA ASN A 898 -32.35 27.06 5.81
C ASN A 898 -31.27 26.87 4.73
N GLU A 899 -30.01 26.67 5.11
CA GLU A 899 -28.92 26.38 4.18
C GLU A 899 -29.21 25.10 3.37
N TRP A 900 -29.68 24.03 4.02
CA TRP A 900 -30.04 22.78 3.35
C TRP A 900 -31.22 22.96 2.38
N ARG A 901 -32.26 23.69 2.79
CA ARG A 901 -33.42 24.00 1.92
C ARG A 901 -33.01 24.86 0.73
N ASN A 902 -32.25 25.92 0.96
CA ASN A 902 -31.76 26.82 -0.09
C ASN A 902 -30.93 26.06 -1.12
N LEU A 903 -30.05 25.15 -0.69
CA LEU A 903 -29.29 24.29 -1.61
C LEU A 903 -30.22 23.46 -2.49
N ARG A 904 -31.24 22.83 -1.92
CA ARG A 904 -32.18 21.95 -2.65
C ARG A 904 -33.07 22.74 -3.62
N GLU A 905 -33.60 23.87 -3.18
CA GLU A 905 -34.36 24.80 -4.04
C GLU A 905 -33.49 25.29 -5.21
N PHE A 906 -32.24 25.69 -4.91
CA PHE A 906 -31.34 26.22 -5.93
C PHE A 906 -31.01 25.19 -7.02
N VAL A 907 -30.70 23.94 -6.66
CA VAL A 907 -30.39 22.91 -7.67
C VAL A 907 -31.62 22.51 -8.51
N LEU A 908 -32.84 22.67 -7.99
CA LEU A 908 -34.09 22.43 -8.72
C LEU A 908 -34.39 23.53 -9.75
N LYS A 909 -34.13 24.79 -9.38
CA LYS A 909 -34.25 25.94 -10.30
C LYS A 909 -33.15 25.94 -11.37
N TYR A 910 -31.93 25.60 -10.96
CA TYR A 910 -30.73 25.71 -11.80
C TYR A 910 -29.96 24.40 -11.89
N PRO A 911 -30.49 23.34 -12.53
CA PRO A 911 -29.71 22.13 -12.83
C PRO A 911 -28.64 22.39 -13.90
N THR A 912 -28.91 23.34 -14.80
CA THR A 912 -27.94 23.99 -15.68
C THR A 912 -28.15 25.50 -15.61
N CYS A 913 -27.08 26.28 -15.71
CA CYS A 913 -27.17 27.74 -15.65
C CYS A 913 -25.98 28.44 -16.34
N ASN A 914 -26.19 29.71 -16.68
CA ASN A 914 -25.17 30.58 -17.23
C ASN A 914 -24.46 31.36 -16.09
N SER A 915 -23.44 32.15 -16.44
CA SER A 915 -22.68 32.96 -15.47
C SER A 915 -23.44 34.17 -14.90
N SER A 916 -24.69 34.41 -15.30
CA SER A 916 -25.48 35.55 -14.81
C SER A 916 -26.25 35.26 -13.52
N VAL A 917 -26.31 33.99 -13.09
CA VAL A 917 -26.86 33.59 -11.79
C VAL A 917 -25.85 33.96 -10.70
N ASP A 918 -26.18 34.96 -9.89
CA ASP A 918 -25.32 35.42 -8.79
C ASP A 918 -25.53 34.54 -7.54
N SER A 919 -24.68 33.53 -7.37
CA SER A 919 -24.74 32.60 -6.23
C SER A 919 -23.40 31.93 -5.95
N ASP A 920 -23.00 31.92 -4.68
CA ASP A 920 -21.82 31.20 -4.18
C ASP A 920 -21.90 29.69 -4.42
N LEU A 921 -23.08 29.13 -4.68
CA LEU A 921 -23.25 27.70 -4.96
C LEU A 921 -22.68 27.29 -6.32
N LEU A 922 -22.48 28.22 -7.25
CA LEU A 922 -21.89 27.93 -8.57
C LEU A 922 -20.45 27.38 -8.49
N GLN A 923 -19.72 27.66 -7.41
CA GLN A 923 -18.39 27.09 -7.19
C GLN A 923 -18.40 25.54 -7.07
N TYR A 924 -19.58 24.96 -6.79
CA TYR A 924 -19.78 23.52 -6.68
C TYR A 924 -20.32 22.88 -7.97
N TYR A 925 -20.52 23.67 -9.03
CA TYR A 925 -20.97 23.22 -10.35
C TYR A 925 -19.78 22.96 -11.28
N PHE A 926 -19.92 21.99 -12.18
CA PHE A 926 -18.98 21.82 -13.28
C PHE A 926 -19.12 22.95 -14.28
N ASN A 927 -17.99 23.55 -14.64
CA ASN A 927 -17.90 24.58 -15.67
C ASN A 927 -17.21 24.02 -16.91
N PHE A 928 -17.98 23.82 -17.98
CA PHE A 928 -17.50 23.32 -19.28
C PHE A 928 -17.07 24.48 -20.18
N ASP A 929 -16.08 24.22 -21.05
CA ASP A 929 -15.56 25.25 -21.97
C ASP A 929 -16.61 25.65 -23.01
N GLU A 930 -17.30 24.64 -23.55
CA GLU A 930 -18.47 24.77 -24.42
C GLU A 930 -19.76 24.58 -23.63
N GLU A 931 -20.83 25.25 -24.07
CA GLU A 931 -22.15 25.06 -23.48
C GLU A 931 -22.64 23.63 -23.77
N VAL A 932 -23.12 22.94 -22.74
CA VAL A 932 -23.65 21.59 -22.85
C VAL A 932 -24.95 21.49 -22.04
N LYS A 933 -25.82 20.56 -22.40
CA LYS A 933 -27.08 20.30 -21.66
C LYS A 933 -26.96 19.13 -20.69
N GLU A 934 -26.00 18.25 -20.94
CA GLU A 934 -25.84 16.96 -20.27
C GLU A 934 -24.38 16.50 -20.37
N TYR A 935 -24.01 15.56 -19.51
CA TYR A 935 -22.70 14.93 -19.55
C TYR A 935 -22.77 13.49 -19.06
N SER A 936 -21.83 12.65 -19.50
CA SER A 936 -21.60 11.32 -18.92
C SER A 936 -20.41 11.37 -17.95
N TYR A 937 -20.37 10.46 -16.97
CA TYR A 937 -19.28 10.39 -16.02
C TYR A 937 -18.98 8.95 -15.57
N ASN A 938 -17.75 8.77 -15.11
CA ASN A 938 -17.31 7.57 -14.41
C ASN A 938 -16.97 7.93 -12.96
N LYS A 939 -17.69 7.33 -12.02
CA LYS A 939 -17.48 7.53 -10.58
C LYS A 939 -17.38 6.18 -9.89
N ILE A 940 -16.26 5.95 -9.21
CA ILE A 940 -16.00 4.74 -8.43
C ILE A 940 -16.17 5.08 -6.95
N TYR A 941 -17.21 4.53 -6.33
CA TYR A 941 -17.57 4.81 -4.93
C TYR A 941 -17.67 6.33 -4.64
N LYS A 942 -16.69 6.89 -3.93
CA LYS A 942 -16.62 8.32 -3.58
C LYS A 942 -15.76 9.14 -4.56
N TYR A 943 -14.98 8.49 -5.43
CA TYR A 943 -14.00 9.14 -6.29
C TYR A 943 -14.54 9.33 -7.71
N LEU A 944 -14.53 10.58 -8.16
CA LEU A 944 -14.81 10.93 -9.54
C LEU A 944 -13.57 10.61 -10.38
N ASN A 945 -13.74 9.74 -11.37
CA ASN A 945 -12.65 9.26 -12.20
C ASN A 945 -12.59 9.97 -13.55
N ASP A 946 -13.73 10.32 -14.12
CA ASP A 946 -13.77 11.04 -15.38
C ASP A 946 -15.15 11.65 -15.64
N VAL A 947 -15.18 12.70 -16.45
CA VAL A 947 -16.38 13.43 -16.88
C VAL A 947 -16.21 13.75 -18.36
N SER A 948 -17.27 13.57 -19.14
CA SER A 948 -17.25 13.89 -20.56
C SER A 948 -18.56 14.50 -21.04
N PRO A 949 -18.51 15.54 -21.88
CA PRO A 949 -19.69 16.08 -22.52
C PRO A 949 -20.31 15.10 -23.54
N ASP A 950 -19.56 14.08 -23.99
CA ASP A 950 -20.11 12.99 -24.79
C ASP A 950 -20.92 12.05 -23.89
N ILE A 951 -22.24 12.06 -24.05
CA ILE A 951 -23.19 11.28 -23.25
C ILE A 951 -23.02 9.76 -23.43
N THR A 952 -22.38 9.33 -24.52
CA THR A 952 -22.17 7.92 -24.85
C THR A 952 -20.89 7.33 -24.26
N LYS A 953 -19.95 8.18 -23.81
CA LYS A 953 -18.64 7.76 -23.32
C LYS A 953 -18.72 6.91 -22.05
N PHE A 954 -19.62 7.24 -21.13
CA PHE A 954 -19.80 6.53 -19.86
C PHE A 954 -21.25 6.10 -19.62
N LYS A 955 -21.43 5.01 -18.85
CA LYS A 955 -22.76 4.46 -18.50
C LYS A 955 -23.59 5.41 -17.62
N SER A 956 -22.94 6.13 -16.70
CA SER A 956 -23.65 7.04 -15.80
C SER A 956 -23.75 8.42 -16.41
N GLN A 957 -24.91 9.05 -16.27
CA GLN A 957 -25.23 10.28 -16.97
C GLN A 957 -25.85 11.31 -16.01
N MET A 958 -25.60 12.58 -16.28
CA MET A 958 -26.41 13.69 -15.80
C MET A 958 -27.17 14.20 -17.01
N SER A 959 -28.46 13.89 -17.08
CA SER A 959 -29.34 14.31 -18.16
C SER A 959 -30.77 14.42 -17.66
N PHE A 960 -31.57 15.18 -18.41
CA PHE A 960 -33.00 15.37 -18.16
C PHE A 960 -33.77 14.04 -18.21
N ALA A 961 -33.35 13.13 -19.08
CA ALA A 961 -33.90 11.78 -19.19
C ALA A 961 -33.46 10.85 -18.05
N ASP A 962 -32.17 10.86 -17.65
CA ASP A 962 -31.61 9.95 -16.64
C ASP A 962 -32.23 10.17 -15.25
N CYS A 963 -32.54 11.41 -14.89
CA CYS A 963 -33.23 11.71 -13.63
C CYS A 963 -34.73 11.37 -13.63
N GLY A 964 -35.30 11.02 -14.79
CA GLY A 964 -36.70 10.66 -14.95
C GLY A 964 -37.67 11.84 -15.02
N LEU A 965 -37.17 13.08 -14.94
CA LEU A 965 -37.98 14.30 -14.93
C LEU A 965 -38.71 14.52 -16.27
N GLU A 966 -38.05 14.22 -17.40
CA GLU A 966 -38.69 14.27 -18.73
C GLU A 966 -39.97 13.44 -18.77
N LYS A 967 -39.87 12.19 -18.31
CA LYS A 967 -41.03 11.28 -18.30
C LYS A 967 -42.09 11.75 -17.32
N ALA A 968 -41.70 12.23 -16.15
CA ALA A 968 -42.64 12.72 -15.15
C ALA A 968 -43.45 13.91 -15.68
N LEU A 969 -42.79 14.94 -16.24
CA LEU A 969 -43.46 16.14 -16.75
C LEU A 969 -44.36 15.85 -17.95
N ASN A 970 -44.00 14.88 -18.79
CA ASN A 970 -44.81 14.51 -19.96
C ASN A 970 -46.04 13.66 -19.62
N HIS A 971 -46.02 12.93 -18.50
CA HIS A 971 -47.05 11.93 -18.21
C HIS A 971 -47.86 12.20 -16.95
N ILE A 972 -47.40 13.03 -16.01
CA ILE A 972 -48.16 13.39 -14.80
C ILE A 972 -48.95 14.67 -15.08
N PRO A 973 -50.29 14.63 -15.06
CA PRO A 973 -51.12 15.80 -15.33
C PRO A 973 -50.84 16.95 -14.34
N GLY A 974 -50.70 18.18 -14.86
CA GLY A 974 -50.50 19.41 -14.09
C GLY A 974 -49.10 19.61 -13.46
N LEU A 975 -48.22 18.60 -13.52
CA LEU A 975 -46.90 18.67 -12.89
C LEU A 975 -46.01 19.73 -13.55
N LYS A 976 -46.15 19.92 -14.87
CA LYS A 976 -45.37 20.92 -15.60
C LYS A 976 -45.75 22.34 -15.20
N GLU A 977 -47.03 22.61 -15.08
CA GLU A 977 -47.57 23.88 -14.60
C GLU A 977 -47.12 24.15 -13.17
N TYR A 978 -47.12 23.12 -12.31
CA TYR A 978 -46.60 23.22 -10.95
C TYR A 978 -45.09 23.56 -10.91
N PHE A 979 -44.28 22.95 -11.77
CA PHE A 979 -42.86 23.30 -11.87
C PHE A 979 -42.65 24.74 -12.34
N ILE A 980 -43.47 25.22 -13.28
CA ILE A 980 -43.44 26.61 -13.76
C ILE A 980 -43.80 27.58 -12.62
N ASP A 981 -44.84 27.30 -11.84
CA ASP A 981 -45.24 28.11 -10.67
C ASP A 981 -44.10 28.22 -9.63
N LYS A 982 -43.37 27.12 -9.41
CA LYS A 982 -42.22 27.07 -8.50
C LYS A 982 -40.91 27.58 -9.09
N GLU A 983 -40.93 28.00 -10.36
CA GLU A 983 -39.73 28.39 -11.12
C GLU A 983 -38.68 27.27 -11.22
N TYR A 984 -39.11 26.01 -11.10
CA TYR A 984 -38.23 24.85 -11.26
C TYR A 984 -37.98 24.56 -12.73
N ALA A 985 -36.80 24.03 -13.04
CA ALA A 985 -36.42 23.74 -14.41
C ALA A 985 -37.33 22.65 -15.03
N THR A 986 -37.98 22.99 -16.14
CA THR A 986 -38.79 22.05 -16.93
C THR A 986 -38.02 21.40 -18.08
N THR A 987 -36.74 21.76 -18.27
CA THR A 987 -35.80 21.17 -19.22
C THR A 987 -34.37 21.50 -18.79
N PHE A 988 -33.37 20.79 -19.31
CA PHE A 988 -31.96 21.16 -19.15
C PHE A 988 -31.51 21.96 -20.36
N GLU A 989 -31.23 23.24 -20.14
CA GLU A 989 -30.76 24.13 -21.19
C GLU A 989 -29.26 23.96 -21.44
N LYS A 990 -28.83 24.30 -22.65
CA LYS A 990 -27.42 24.28 -23.05
C LYS A 990 -26.71 25.44 -22.35
N ASN A 991 -25.83 25.13 -21.42
CA ASN A 991 -25.21 26.10 -20.51
C ASN A 991 -23.78 25.68 -20.15
N LYS A 992 -22.98 26.60 -19.57
CA LYS A 992 -21.61 26.28 -19.13
C LYS A 992 -21.55 25.64 -17.75
N TYR A 993 -22.44 26.03 -16.84
CA TYR A 993 -22.49 25.48 -15.48
C TYR A 993 -23.55 24.39 -15.37
N LEU A 994 -23.12 23.19 -14.99
CA LEU A 994 -23.98 22.04 -14.76
C LEU A 994 -23.69 21.47 -13.37
N LEU A 995 -24.71 20.90 -12.72
CA LEU A 995 -24.53 20.24 -11.43
C LEU A 995 -23.36 19.26 -11.46
N SER A 996 -22.46 19.34 -10.48
CA SER A 996 -21.43 18.31 -10.28
C SER A 996 -22.05 16.96 -9.90
N VAL A 997 -21.30 15.86 -10.06
CA VAL A 997 -21.86 14.51 -9.85
C VAL A 997 -22.43 14.33 -8.45
N ASP A 998 -21.77 14.82 -7.41
CA ASP A 998 -22.29 14.73 -6.03
C ASP A 998 -23.53 15.59 -5.79
N LEU A 999 -23.61 16.81 -6.35
CA LEU A 999 -24.85 17.60 -6.27
C LEU A 999 -26.00 16.90 -7.01
N TYR A 1000 -25.74 16.40 -8.21
CA TYR A 1000 -26.74 15.71 -9.02
C TYR A 1000 -27.27 14.44 -8.33
N GLN A 1001 -26.36 13.57 -7.87
CA GLN A 1001 -26.74 12.27 -7.30
C GLN A 1001 -27.28 12.36 -5.88
N ARG A 1002 -26.73 13.23 -5.02
CA ARG A 1002 -27.08 13.26 -3.59
C ARG A 1002 -28.17 14.26 -3.25
N ILE A 1003 -28.26 15.36 -4.00
CA ILE A 1003 -29.16 16.47 -3.69
C ILE A 1003 -30.28 16.53 -4.72
N TYR A 1004 -29.97 16.79 -5.99
CA TYR A 1004 -30.96 17.06 -7.03
C TYR A 1004 -31.94 15.89 -7.25
N LYS A 1005 -31.44 14.65 -7.43
CA LYS A 1005 -32.32 13.48 -7.61
C LYS A 1005 -33.23 13.21 -6.41
N GLY A 1006 -32.77 13.48 -5.19
CA GLY A 1006 -33.58 13.37 -3.98
C GLY A 1006 -34.67 14.45 -3.95
N ALA A 1007 -34.28 15.70 -4.18
CA ALA A 1007 -35.18 16.86 -4.18
C ALA A 1007 -36.30 16.72 -5.21
N ILE A 1008 -36.00 16.27 -6.42
CA ILE A 1008 -37.04 16.02 -7.43
C ILE A 1008 -38.03 14.96 -6.95
N GLY A 1009 -37.53 13.83 -6.43
CA GLY A 1009 -38.39 12.73 -5.98
C GLY A 1009 -39.36 13.19 -4.89
N GLU A 1010 -38.88 13.98 -3.95
CA GLU A 1010 -39.67 14.58 -2.89
C GLU A 1010 -40.73 15.56 -3.41
N VAL A 1011 -40.36 16.46 -4.32
CA VAL A 1011 -41.28 17.44 -4.91
C VAL A 1011 -42.39 16.75 -5.72
N ILE A 1012 -42.02 15.77 -6.56
CA ILE A 1012 -43.00 15.02 -7.37
C ILE A 1012 -43.92 14.18 -6.47
N GLY A 1013 -43.36 13.51 -5.46
CA GLY A 1013 -44.12 12.73 -4.50
C GLY A 1013 -45.15 13.59 -3.74
N LYS A 1014 -44.72 14.76 -3.26
CA LYS A 1014 -45.60 15.74 -2.61
C LYS A 1014 -46.70 16.24 -3.54
N TYR A 1015 -46.35 16.62 -4.77
CA TYR A 1015 -47.32 17.07 -5.76
C TYR A 1015 -48.38 16.00 -6.04
N LEU A 1016 -47.96 14.75 -6.30
CA LEU A 1016 -48.88 13.64 -6.56
C LEU A 1016 -49.87 13.40 -5.43
N LEU A 1017 -49.44 13.49 -4.16
CA LEU A 1017 -50.34 13.36 -3.03
C LEU A 1017 -51.29 14.56 -2.89
N SER A 1018 -50.81 15.78 -3.18
CA SER A 1018 -51.65 16.98 -3.15
C SER A 1018 -52.79 16.96 -4.16
N CYS A 1019 -52.60 16.32 -5.33
CA CYS A 1019 -53.68 16.11 -6.32
C CYS A 1019 -54.85 15.26 -5.79
N TYR A 1020 -54.67 14.59 -4.64
CA TYR A 1020 -55.68 13.79 -3.96
C TYR A 1020 -55.96 14.34 -2.57
N ASP A 1021 -55.87 15.65 -2.34
CA ASP A 1021 -56.20 16.31 -1.06
C ASP A 1021 -55.37 15.83 0.13
N ILE A 1022 -54.17 15.31 -0.09
CA ILE A 1022 -53.21 14.95 0.96
C ILE A 1022 -52.12 16.03 0.99
N GLU A 1023 -52.33 17.04 1.83
CA GLU A 1023 -51.37 18.12 2.01
C GLU A 1023 -50.27 17.74 3.00
N LEU A 1024 -49.03 17.69 2.51
CA LEU A 1024 -47.86 17.38 3.31
C LEU A 1024 -47.16 18.66 3.82
N CYS A 1025 -46.91 18.69 5.12
CA CYS A 1025 -46.19 19.76 5.80
C CYS A 1025 -44.67 19.50 5.81
N PRO A 1026 -43.85 20.55 5.60
CA PRO A 1026 -42.40 20.46 5.79
C PRO A 1026 -42.09 20.30 7.28
N ILE A 1027 -41.06 19.52 7.62
CA ILE A 1027 -40.62 19.37 9.00
C ILE A 1027 -39.80 20.60 9.39
N ASP A 1028 -40.29 21.40 10.33
CA ASP A 1028 -39.56 22.59 10.86
C ASP A 1028 -38.90 22.33 12.22
N ASN A 1029 -39.33 21.30 12.95
CA ASN A 1029 -38.73 20.94 14.23
C ASN A 1029 -37.29 20.42 14.01
N PRO A 1030 -36.26 21.08 14.56
CA PRO A 1030 -34.86 20.65 14.40
C PRO A 1030 -34.56 19.23 14.88
N ASP A 1031 -35.27 18.75 15.90
CA ASP A 1031 -35.09 17.40 16.43
C ASP A 1031 -35.62 16.32 15.48
N HIS A 1032 -36.58 16.69 14.62
CA HIS A 1032 -37.26 15.81 13.67
C HIS A 1032 -36.75 15.99 12.23
N PHE A 1033 -36.03 17.08 11.95
CA PHE A 1033 -35.55 17.42 10.61
C PHE A 1033 -34.58 16.37 10.03
N GLU A 1034 -34.73 16.05 8.74
CA GLU A 1034 -33.98 14.99 8.02
C GLU A 1034 -34.10 13.58 8.63
N ARG A 1035 -35.11 13.36 9.48
CA ARG A 1035 -35.53 12.00 9.86
C ARG A 1035 -36.36 11.36 8.75
N PHE A 1036 -37.23 12.17 8.14
CA PHE A 1036 -38.13 11.91 7.03
C PHE A 1036 -38.27 13.19 6.18
N ASP A 1037 -38.89 13.11 5.02
CA ASP A 1037 -38.97 14.24 4.08
C ASP A 1037 -40.10 15.20 4.46
N TYR A 1038 -41.28 14.64 4.79
CA TYR A 1038 -42.48 15.41 5.14
C TYR A 1038 -43.34 14.69 6.19
N TYR A 1039 -44.35 15.40 6.70
CA TYR A 1039 -45.34 14.81 7.59
C TYR A 1039 -46.75 15.37 7.36
N CYS A 1040 -47.76 14.67 7.84
CA CYS A 1040 -49.14 15.11 7.91
C CYS A 1040 -49.76 14.55 9.20
N ASN A 1041 -50.24 15.41 10.10
CA ASN A 1041 -50.60 15.06 11.47
C ASN A 1041 -49.41 14.39 12.20
N ASP A 1042 -49.53 13.10 12.56
CA ASP A 1042 -48.46 12.30 13.17
C ASP A 1042 -47.87 11.24 12.22
N VAL A 1043 -48.16 11.34 10.92
CA VAL A 1043 -47.73 10.37 9.91
C VAL A 1043 -46.62 10.98 9.06
N TYR A 1044 -45.52 10.26 8.91
CA TYR A 1044 -44.32 10.75 8.22
C TYR A 1044 -44.10 10.04 6.89
N PHE A 1045 -43.52 10.77 5.93
CA PHE A 1045 -43.35 10.33 4.54
C PHE A 1045 -41.88 10.46 4.12
N ASP A 1046 -41.37 9.40 3.50
CA ASP A 1046 -40.00 9.28 3.00
C ASP A 1046 -40.06 8.83 1.54
N PHE A 1047 -39.83 9.76 0.62
CA PHE A 1047 -39.84 9.53 -0.81
C PHE A 1047 -38.51 8.93 -1.27
N LYS A 1048 -38.60 8.01 -2.23
CA LYS A 1048 -37.47 7.32 -2.83
C LYS A 1048 -37.67 7.20 -4.33
N ASN A 1049 -36.56 7.09 -5.06
CA ASN A 1049 -36.55 6.84 -6.50
C ASN A 1049 -35.57 5.71 -6.79
N TRP A 1050 -35.93 4.50 -6.38
CA TRP A 1050 -35.03 3.34 -6.42
C TRP A 1050 -34.86 2.77 -7.84
N HIS A 1051 -33.66 2.28 -8.15
CA HIS A 1051 -33.36 1.48 -9.35
C HIS A 1051 -33.32 -0.02 -9.00
N GLU A 1052 -33.49 -0.89 -10.01
CA GLU A 1052 -33.59 -2.36 -9.92
C GLU A 1052 -32.51 -3.06 -9.07
N ASP A 1053 -31.33 -2.45 -8.90
CA ASP A 1053 -30.16 -3.05 -8.23
C ASP A 1053 -30.07 -2.74 -6.72
N PHE A 1054 -30.98 -1.93 -6.15
CA PHE A 1054 -30.87 -1.44 -4.77
C PHE A 1054 -31.52 -2.39 -3.74
N LEU A 1055 -31.02 -3.61 -3.61
CA LEU A 1055 -31.41 -4.56 -2.55
C LEU A 1055 -30.32 -4.61 -1.46
N LYS A 1056 -30.32 -3.65 -0.54
CA LYS A 1056 -29.76 -3.88 0.80
C LYS A 1056 -30.64 -4.88 1.55
N GLU A 1057 -30.10 -5.60 2.52
CA GLU A 1057 -30.90 -6.47 3.40
C GLU A 1057 -32.05 -5.67 4.04
N GLU A 1058 -33.27 -6.01 3.62
CA GLU A 1058 -34.54 -5.36 3.98
C GLU A 1058 -34.71 -5.19 5.50
N LYS A 1059 -34.19 -6.15 6.28
CA LYS A 1059 -34.26 -6.20 7.73
C LYS A 1059 -33.52 -5.05 8.42
N GLU A 1060 -32.34 -4.64 7.93
CA GLU A 1060 -31.53 -3.61 8.59
C GLU A 1060 -32.13 -2.21 8.35
N GLN A 1061 -32.61 -1.93 7.14
CA GLN A 1061 -33.24 -0.65 6.80
C GLN A 1061 -34.58 -0.47 7.51
N VAL A 1062 -35.44 -1.49 7.50
CA VAL A 1062 -36.72 -1.47 8.25
C VAL A 1062 -36.47 -1.21 9.73
N THR A 1063 -35.47 -1.87 10.34
CA THR A 1063 -35.14 -1.66 11.75
C THR A 1063 -34.70 -0.22 12.02
N LYS A 1064 -33.83 0.34 11.17
CA LYS A 1064 -33.38 1.74 11.28
C LYS A 1064 -34.53 2.73 11.13
N THR A 1065 -35.40 2.53 10.15
CA THR A 1065 -36.54 3.42 9.89
C THR A 1065 -37.56 3.36 11.02
N ILE A 1066 -37.86 2.18 11.58
CA ILE A 1066 -38.72 2.04 12.76
C ILE A 1066 -38.09 2.72 13.98
N SER A 1067 -36.79 2.54 14.21
CA SER A 1067 -36.08 3.24 15.30
C SER A 1067 -36.17 4.76 15.15
N LYS A 1068 -36.02 5.30 13.93
CA LYS A 1068 -36.21 6.73 13.67
C LYS A 1068 -37.65 7.18 13.99
N ALA A 1069 -38.63 6.38 13.60
CA ALA A 1069 -40.04 6.65 13.84
C ALA A 1069 -40.38 6.67 15.34
N GLU A 1070 -39.82 5.72 16.11
CA GLU A 1070 -39.96 5.65 17.56
C GLU A 1070 -39.25 6.84 18.25
N GLU A 1071 -38.05 7.22 17.80
CA GLU A 1071 -37.29 8.37 18.33
C GLU A 1071 -38.07 9.69 18.24
N ILE A 1072 -38.88 9.90 17.20
CA ILE A 1072 -39.66 11.13 17.00
C ILE A 1072 -41.13 11.00 17.36
N GLY A 1073 -41.55 9.85 17.92
CA GLY A 1073 -42.95 9.61 18.27
C GLY A 1073 -43.92 9.50 17.09
N ALA A 1074 -43.45 9.24 15.87
CA ALA A 1074 -44.29 9.15 14.67
C ALA A 1074 -45.36 8.06 14.84
N ARG A 1075 -46.64 8.32 14.54
CA ARG A 1075 -47.71 7.30 14.61
C ARG A 1075 -47.53 6.22 13.54
N LYS A 1076 -47.25 6.65 12.30
CA LYS A 1076 -46.99 5.80 11.13
C LYS A 1076 -45.92 6.43 10.24
N VAL A 1077 -45.24 5.60 9.46
CA VAL A 1077 -44.28 6.03 8.43
C VAL A 1077 -44.57 5.35 7.11
N PHE A 1078 -44.60 6.13 6.04
CA PHE A 1078 -44.63 5.64 4.66
C PHE A 1078 -43.28 5.87 3.99
N VAL A 1079 -42.65 4.79 3.51
CA VAL A 1079 -41.49 4.88 2.61
C VAL A 1079 -41.99 4.60 1.20
N ILE A 1080 -42.05 5.64 0.38
CA ILE A 1080 -42.74 5.64 -0.92
C ILE A 1080 -41.73 5.74 -2.06
N ASN A 1081 -41.62 4.69 -2.84
CA ASN A 1081 -40.96 4.80 -4.13
C ASN A 1081 -41.89 5.55 -5.10
N VAL A 1082 -41.43 6.63 -5.72
CA VAL A 1082 -42.30 7.52 -6.50
C VAL A 1082 -42.73 6.86 -7.82
N PHE A 1083 -41.86 6.11 -8.49
CA PHE A 1083 -42.11 5.55 -9.83
C PHE A 1083 -42.09 4.02 -9.90
N SER A 1084 -42.92 3.44 -10.77
CA SER A 1084 -42.96 2.00 -11.06
C SER A 1084 -41.68 1.53 -11.78
N LYS A 1085 -40.75 0.92 -11.02
CA LYS A 1085 -39.63 0.16 -11.59
C LYS A 1085 -39.49 -1.16 -10.85
N ASN A 1086 -40.37 -2.11 -11.17
CA ASN A 1086 -40.31 -3.53 -10.78
C ASN A 1086 -40.08 -3.85 -9.28
N TYR A 1087 -40.51 -2.98 -8.34
CA TYR A 1087 -40.31 -3.19 -6.91
C TYR A 1087 -41.28 -4.22 -6.30
N LYS A 1088 -40.81 -4.92 -5.24
CA LYS A 1088 -41.53 -5.95 -4.48
C LYS A 1088 -42.83 -5.40 -3.86
N ARG A 1089 -43.80 -6.29 -3.66
CA ARG A 1089 -45.13 -5.99 -3.09
C ARG A 1089 -45.07 -5.10 -1.84
N GLU A 1090 -46.13 -4.32 -1.63
CA GLU A 1090 -46.32 -3.52 -0.42
C GLU A 1090 -46.15 -4.38 0.83
N GLN A 1091 -45.42 -3.88 1.84
CA GLN A 1091 -45.21 -4.58 3.11
C GLN A 1091 -45.45 -3.64 4.29
N THR A 1092 -46.04 -4.19 5.35
CA THR A 1092 -46.24 -3.51 6.64
C THR A 1092 -45.38 -4.17 7.70
N PHE A 1093 -44.57 -3.36 8.40
CA PHE A 1093 -43.66 -3.83 9.44
C PHE A 1093 -44.04 -3.27 10.81
N LYS A 1094 -44.19 -4.16 11.81
CA LYS A 1094 -44.55 -3.85 13.21
C LYS A 1094 -45.74 -2.88 13.37
N ASN A 1095 -46.69 -2.86 12.43
CA ASN A 1095 -47.75 -1.85 12.37
C ASN A 1095 -47.26 -0.39 12.43
N LYS A 1096 -45.98 -0.10 12.15
CA LYS A 1096 -45.37 1.24 12.27
C LYS A 1096 -44.92 1.80 10.92
N LEU A 1097 -44.33 0.94 10.08
CA LEU A 1097 -43.77 1.30 8.78
C LEU A 1097 -44.54 0.58 7.66
N ILE A 1098 -44.87 1.32 6.59
CA ILE A 1098 -45.44 0.80 5.35
C ILE A 1098 -44.49 1.15 4.20
N THR A 1099 -44.02 0.16 3.47
CA THR A 1099 -43.21 0.36 2.26
C THR A 1099 -44.11 0.29 1.03
N VAL A 1100 -44.12 1.36 0.23
CA VAL A 1100 -44.95 1.50 -0.97
C VAL A 1100 -44.08 1.27 -2.21
N PRO A 1101 -44.46 0.34 -3.10
CA PRO A 1101 -43.62 -0.07 -4.21
C PRO A 1101 -43.51 0.97 -5.33
N TRP A 1102 -44.57 1.74 -5.54
CA TRP A 1102 -44.66 2.82 -6.50
C TRP A 1102 -45.89 3.68 -6.20
N LEU A 1103 -45.77 4.99 -6.39
CA LEU A 1103 -46.90 5.94 -6.33
C LEU A 1103 -47.49 6.17 -7.71
N TYR A 1104 -46.64 6.32 -8.73
CA TYR A 1104 -47.04 6.54 -10.13
C TYR A 1104 -46.39 5.54 -11.09
N ASP A 1105 -47.20 4.92 -11.94
CA ASP A 1105 -46.76 4.05 -13.01
C ASP A 1105 -46.56 4.83 -14.30
N ILE A 1106 -45.31 5.20 -14.58
CA ILE A 1106 -44.93 5.95 -15.79
C ILE A 1106 -45.26 5.16 -17.07
N LYS A 1107 -45.23 3.81 -17.05
CA LYS A 1107 -45.48 3.03 -18.27
C LYS A 1107 -46.95 3.06 -18.69
N ASN A 1108 -47.82 3.01 -17.69
CA ASN A 1108 -49.26 2.90 -17.89
C ASN A 1108 -50.00 4.22 -17.66
N ASN A 1109 -49.30 5.28 -17.27
CA ASN A 1109 -49.84 6.59 -16.87
C ASN A 1109 -50.94 6.47 -15.81
N LYS A 1110 -50.66 5.71 -14.76
CA LYS A 1110 -51.63 5.45 -13.68
C LYS A 1110 -51.04 5.74 -12.32
N ILE A 1111 -51.81 6.39 -11.46
CA ILE A 1111 -51.48 6.46 -10.04
C ILE A 1111 -51.89 5.17 -9.34
N ASN A 1112 -51.24 4.85 -8.23
CA ASN A 1112 -51.64 3.76 -7.37
C ASN A 1112 -52.80 4.18 -6.44
N GLU A 1113 -54.02 4.11 -6.96
CA GLU A 1113 -55.23 4.52 -6.23
C GLU A 1113 -55.44 3.75 -4.91
N GLU A 1114 -55.08 2.46 -4.87
CA GLU A 1114 -55.17 1.63 -3.67
C GLU A 1114 -54.30 2.19 -2.53
N ILE A 1115 -53.07 2.60 -2.86
CA ILE A 1115 -52.16 3.21 -1.90
C ILE A 1115 -52.65 4.58 -1.46
N ILE A 1116 -53.16 5.41 -2.38
CA ILE A 1116 -53.73 6.72 -2.03
C ILE A 1116 -54.88 6.54 -1.04
N PHE A 1117 -55.81 5.62 -1.32
CA PHE A 1117 -56.92 5.31 -0.43
C PHE A 1117 -56.43 4.85 0.95
N LYS A 1118 -55.41 4.00 0.99
CA LYS A 1118 -54.80 3.52 2.23
C LYS A 1118 -54.13 4.63 3.04
N ILE A 1119 -53.43 5.56 2.39
CA ILE A 1119 -52.85 6.74 3.04
C ILE A 1119 -53.98 7.59 3.66
N LYS A 1120 -55.05 7.89 2.91
CA LYS A 1120 -56.20 8.64 3.43
C LYS A 1120 -56.86 7.97 4.63
N MET A 1121 -57.07 6.65 4.57
CA MET A 1121 -57.63 5.89 5.69
C MET A 1121 -56.78 6.03 6.95
N ILE A 1122 -55.45 5.94 6.82
CA ILE A 1122 -54.55 6.06 7.97
C ILE A 1122 -54.49 7.49 8.48
N LEU A 1123 -54.54 8.50 7.62
CA LEU A 1123 -54.56 9.90 8.04
C LEU A 1123 -55.84 10.28 8.80
N ASN A 1124 -56.97 9.66 8.45
CA ASN A 1124 -58.30 9.90 9.06
C ASN A 1124 -58.61 9.00 10.26
N SER A 1125 -57.86 7.92 10.47
CA SER A 1125 -57.86 7.11 11.69
C SER A 1125 -56.91 7.68 12.72
#